data_AF-A0A952WC56-F1
#
_entry.id   AF-A0A952WC56-F1
#
_cell.length_a   1.000
_cell.length_b   1.000
_cell.length_c   1.000
_cell.angle_alpha   90.00
_cell.angle_beta   90.00
_cell.angle_gamma   90.00
#
_symmetry.space_group_name_H-M   'P 1'
#
loop_
_entity.id
_entity.type
_entity.pdbx_description
1 polymer ?
#
loop_
_entity_poly.entity_id
_entity_poly.type
_entity_poly.pdbx_seq_one_letter_code
_entity_poly.pdbx_strand_id
1 'polypeptide(L)'
;MRAVVLATLWLAWWSGVCTAQSSPPVATDPAWFTWYQGLLAQRLAECPRERSQTFYFSQSGDDVSGDGTIGNPWKSLAKARAVLAAAAPAGDVAVLFKRGDVWRETPGIEVWTPRVTIADYGKGPKPLFTAFTSVGDPSLWTPTPGHPGVYQRPAPVQVTCAKQDDDLDRAWAKGSTLGWVASRPGSWLWQNGVLYVHPRLGPGGVATDPRVDGFAYEVVAVPAALASPGVRVHGDGSRIENLRAQGYGITVQQGTQLHAFESRVEGEGRAVIVGCEGHYGLAHNITHWSAEGGRATIVNCEAGLCMSSGDGAATIFNTYAHHGGVQTIFEGCVATHGVVAQETLPAGRRHGFGVYGHTGYGGAYLGLTVVSNVVTRDTAFGCSIGATFSDLTPALGLAGARCFIVGEKFEGGSGTGLPWSPGLRNAAVVNGHYTFKPEPGGFPWLSSEAGGWLINSTVRIDCRGVAGDFGVLAPSSGGRLQAWNCRFEFESRPDQRVWIGGWGAPNSAGSVIANSVVISRGGACDPNLAPPPPLRRRRGEPAVPLRANAYWGVTAESVQRDPRAVLLGSAEVSEGEPACLSELACAMWEMPGGVHPGYDQRGLVAWRNDVGPIERPWCANCDGSTVNPVLTAADFQCFLAKFAAGDPGANCDGSTGSPLLTAADFTCFQQAFVRGCR
;
A
#
# COMPACT_ATOMS: atom_id res chain seq x y z
N MET A 1 23.81 28.30 11.69
CA MET A 1 23.58 27.21 12.67
C MET A 1 23.34 25.88 11.96
N ARG A 2 24.30 25.46 11.12
CA ARG A 2 24.35 24.17 10.40
C ARG A 2 25.78 23.66 10.57
N ALA A 3 26.06 22.98 11.68
CA ALA A 3 27.38 22.38 11.94
C ALA A 3 27.43 21.39 13.12
N VAL A 4 26.41 21.34 14.00
CA VAL A 4 26.52 20.60 15.27
C VAL A 4 25.83 19.22 15.27
N VAL A 5 25.06 18.87 14.23
CA VAL A 5 24.33 17.57 14.16
C VAL A 5 25.17 16.44 13.53
N LEU A 6 26.34 16.74 12.98
CA LEU A 6 27.18 15.75 12.27
C LEU A 6 28.20 15.01 13.15
N ALA A 7 28.41 15.42 14.40
CA ALA A 7 29.50 14.89 15.24
C ALA A 7 29.10 13.71 16.14
N THR A 8 27.81 13.46 16.40
CA THR A 8 27.35 12.39 17.30
C THR A 8 26.98 11.08 16.59
N LEU A 9 27.01 11.04 15.25
CA LEU A 9 26.73 9.83 14.45
C LEU A 9 27.98 8.99 14.10
N TRP A 10 29.18 9.46 14.43
CA TRP A 10 30.44 8.84 13.98
C TRP A 10 31.06 7.82 14.95
N LEU A 11 30.55 7.69 16.19
CA LEU A 11 31.17 6.83 17.22
C LEU A 11 30.51 5.45 17.43
N ALA A 12 29.45 5.12 16.68
CA ALA A 12 28.80 3.79 16.75
C ALA A 12 29.33 2.78 15.71
N TRP A 13 30.28 3.19 14.86
CA TRP A 13 30.86 2.35 13.82
C TRP A 13 32.25 1.90 14.29
N TRP A 14 32.29 0.82 15.06
CA TRP A 14 33.41 -0.15 15.15
C TRP A 14 33.12 -1.13 16.29
N SER A 15 32.16 -2.03 16.08
CA SER A 15 32.21 -3.36 16.68
C SER A 15 31.35 -4.27 15.81
N GLY A 16 31.99 -5.26 15.18
CA GLY A 16 31.34 -6.32 14.41
C GLY A 16 30.60 -7.29 15.32
N VAL A 17 29.77 -6.78 16.22
CA VAL A 17 28.81 -7.57 16.98
C VAL A 17 27.53 -7.56 16.16
N CYS A 18 27.09 -8.73 15.71
CA CYS A 18 25.71 -8.93 15.30
C CYS A 18 24.83 -8.58 16.50
N THR A 19 24.44 -7.32 16.64
CA THR A 19 23.47 -6.92 17.67
C THR A 19 22.18 -7.61 17.30
N ALA A 20 21.72 -8.52 18.16
CA ALA A 20 20.39 -9.08 18.06
C ALA A 20 19.39 -7.95 17.82
N GLN A 21 18.55 -8.11 16.80
CA GLN A 21 17.60 -7.08 16.42
C GLN A 21 16.71 -6.75 17.62
N SER A 22 16.75 -5.50 18.07
CA SER A 22 15.95 -5.05 19.20
C SER A 22 14.46 -5.17 18.85
N SER A 23 13.67 -5.60 19.82
CA SER A 23 12.21 -5.67 19.68
C SER A 23 11.65 -4.31 19.26
N PRO A 24 10.69 -4.27 18.31
CA PRO A 24 10.07 -3.02 17.91
C PRO A 24 9.37 -2.36 19.11
N PRO A 25 9.49 -1.03 19.28
CA PRO A 25 8.58 -0.27 20.11
C PRO A 25 7.12 -0.43 19.65
N VAL A 26 6.16 0.05 20.45
CA VAL A 26 4.76 0.06 20.03
C VAL A 26 4.59 1.02 18.85
N ALA A 27 3.80 0.68 17.83
CA ALA A 27 3.66 1.47 16.60
C ALA A 27 3.14 2.92 16.81
N THR A 28 2.57 3.20 17.99
CA THR A 28 2.08 4.52 18.40
C THR A 28 3.13 5.35 19.13
N ASP A 29 4.26 4.77 19.50
CA ASP A 29 5.35 5.43 20.23
C ASP A 29 6.35 6.07 19.25
N PRO A 30 6.76 7.35 19.43
CA PRO A 30 7.87 7.98 18.71
C PRO A 30 9.17 7.21 18.62
N ALA A 31 9.47 6.39 19.62
CA ALA A 31 10.62 5.51 19.56
C ALA A 31 10.55 4.56 18.35
N TRP A 32 9.35 4.19 17.86
CA TRP A 32 9.19 3.28 16.73
C TRP A 32 9.84 3.82 15.45
N PHE A 33 9.64 5.10 15.12
CA PHE A 33 10.23 5.67 13.90
C PHE A 33 11.75 5.75 13.98
N THR A 34 12.28 6.15 15.13
CA THR A 34 13.73 6.18 15.36
C THR A 34 14.32 4.78 15.23
N TRP A 35 13.66 3.79 15.84
CA TRP A 35 14.02 2.38 15.71
C TRP A 35 13.96 1.91 14.24
N TYR A 36 12.87 2.22 13.53
CA TYR A 36 12.68 1.79 12.14
C TYR A 36 13.73 2.38 11.20
N GLN A 37 14.02 3.68 11.33
CA GLN A 37 15.06 4.34 10.53
C GLN A 37 16.45 3.74 10.82
N GLY A 38 16.73 3.43 12.09
CA GLY A 38 17.95 2.70 12.47
C GLY A 38 18.02 1.30 11.84
N LEU A 39 16.92 0.55 11.88
CA LEU A 39 16.83 -0.78 11.27
C LEU A 39 17.02 -0.73 9.75
N LEU A 40 16.35 0.20 9.05
CA LEU A 40 16.48 0.36 7.60
C LEU A 40 17.92 0.70 7.20
N ALA A 41 18.54 1.65 7.89
CA ALA A 41 19.94 2.02 7.67
C ALA A 41 20.88 0.83 7.90
N GLN A 42 20.64 0.04 8.96
CA GLN A 42 21.38 -1.19 9.23
C GLN A 42 21.25 -2.20 8.09
N ARG A 43 20.02 -2.51 7.63
CA ARG A 43 19.79 -3.50 6.55
C ARG A 43 20.46 -3.10 5.24
N LEU A 44 20.47 -1.80 4.93
CA LEU A 44 21.18 -1.28 3.76
C LEU A 44 22.70 -1.38 3.90
N ALA A 45 23.25 -1.15 5.10
CA ALA A 45 24.68 -1.25 5.37
C ALA A 45 25.18 -2.72 5.35
N GLU A 46 24.34 -3.68 5.75
CA GLU A 46 24.64 -5.12 5.69
C GLU A 46 24.80 -5.64 4.26
N CYS A 47 24.25 -4.93 3.26
CA CYS A 47 24.33 -5.28 1.84
C CYS A 47 24.88 -4.08 1.03
N PRO A 48 26.18 -3.77 1.17
CA PRO A 48 26.78 -2.58 0.57
C PRO A 48 26.79 -2.67 -0.96
N ARG A 49 26.77 -1.51 -1.61
CA ARG A 49 26.95 -1.40 -3.07
C ARG A 49 28.38 -1.71 -3.49
N GLU A 50 29.34 -1.09 -2.83
CA GLU A 50 30.76 -1.24 -3.13
C GLU A 50 31.26 -2.61 -2.66
N ARG A 51 32.14 -3.22 -3.47
CA ARG A 51 32.75 -4.54 -3.28
C ARG A 51 34.23 -4.46 -3.58
N SER A 52 35.03 -5.38 -3.03
CA SER A 52 36.48 -5.39 -3.29
C SER A 52 36.84 -5.58 -4.77
N GLN A 53 35.98 -6.28 -5.52
CA GLN A 53 36.11 -6.47 -6.96
C GLN A 53 34.91 -5.89 -7.69
N THR A 54 35.13 -5.12 -8.74
CA THR A 54 34.06 -4.51 -9.55
C THR A 54 34.36 -4.67 -11.04
N PHE A 55 33.41 -5.23 -11.78
CA PHE A 55 33.50 -5.45 -13.22
C PHE A 55 32.37 -4.72 -13.97
N TYR A 56 32.67 -4.26 -15.17
CA TYR A 56 31.79 -3.40 -15.97
C TYR A 56 31.33 -4.09 -17.25
N PHE A 57 30.06 -3.89 -17.57
CA PHE A 57 29.37 -4.51 -18.70
C PHE A 57 28.66 -3.45 -19.56
N SER A 58 28.86 -3.50 -20.87
CA SER A 58 28.16 -2.66 -21.85
C SER A 58 27.95 -3.39 -23.17
N GLN A 59 26.86 -3.09 -23.88
CA GLN A 59 26.60 -3.59 -25.23
C GLN A 59 27.69 -3.20 -26.25
N SER A 60 28.46 -2.14 -25.97
CA SER A 60 29.63 -1.75 -26.77
C SER A 60 30.94 -2.42 -26.32
N GLY A 61 30.89 -3.29 -25.31
CA GLY A 61 32.04 -4.06 -24.83
C GLY A 61 32.35 -5.29 -25.68
N ASP A 62 33.30 -6.11 -25.22
CA ASP A 62 33.70 -7.36 -25.88
C ASP A 62 34.06 -8.43 -24.84
N ASP A 63 33.51 -9.65 -24.93
CA ASP A 63 33.75 -10.71 -23.93
C ASP A 63 35.09 -11.45 -24.11
N VAL A 64 35.74 -11.28 -25.26
CA VAL A 64 37.02 -11.91 -25.62
C VAL A 64 38.18 -10.96 -25.34
N SER A 65 38.11 -9.72 -25.84
CA SER A 65 39.18 -8.73 -25.67
C SER A 65 38.95 -7.76 -24.52
N GLY A 66 37.74 -7.71 -23.95
CA GLY A 66 37.45 -6.92 -22.75
C GLY A 66 38.19 -7.45 -21.53
N ASP A 67 38.56 -6.56 -20.62
CA ASP A 67 39.19 -6.91 -19.32
C ASP A 67 38.26 -6.67 -18.13
N GLY A 68 37.03 -6.22 -18.39
CA GLY A 68 36.01 -5.98 -17.37
C GLY A 68 36.20 -4.65 -16.62
N THR A 69 37.16 -3.81 -17.02
CA THR A 69 37.29 -2.44 -16.50
C THR A 69 36.27 -1.49 -17.13
N ILE A 70 36.06 -0.32 -16.53
CA ILE A 70 35.14 0.69 -17.08
C ILE A 70 35.57 1.20 -18.47
N GLY A 71 36.87 1.16 -18.78
CA GLY A 71 37.43 1.58 -20.07
C GLY A 71 37.37 0.50 -21.14
N ASN A 72 37.30 -0.77 -20.75
CA ASN A 72 37.25 -1.93 -21.66
C ASN A 72 36.28 -3.01 -21.11
N PRO A 73 34.97 -2.69 -21.09
CA PRO A 73 33.96 -3.53 -20.44
C PRO A 73 33.67 -4.82 -21.21
N TRP A 74 33.12 -5.81 -20.51
CA TRP A 74 32.54 -7.02 -21.12
C TRP A 74 31.14 -6.77 -21.70
N LYS A 75 30.62 -7.70 -22.49
CA LYS A 75 29.44 -7.49 -23.35
C LYS A 75 28.19 -8.26 -22.96
N SER A 76 28.29 -9.42 -22.30
CA SER A 76 27.12 -10.30 -22.13
C SER A 76 26.71 -10.58 -20.69
N LEU A 77 25.43 -10.94 -20.50
CA LEU A 77 24.93 -11.51 -19.25
C LEU A 77 25.58 -12.88 -18.98
N ALA A 78 25.89 -13.65 -20.02
CA ALA A 78 26.63 -14.91 -19.90
C ALA A 78 28.00 -14.71 -19.23
N LYS A 79 28.75 -13.69 -19.64
CA LYS A 79 30.02 -13.34 -19.00
C LYS A 79 29.83 -12.85 -17.57
N ALA A 80 28.79 -12.05 -17.30
CA ALA A 80 28.46 -11.60 -15.94
C ALA A 80 28.19 -12.78 -14.99
N ARG A 81 27.38 -13.76 -15.44
CA ARG A 81 27.14 -15.01 -14.68
C ARG A 81 28.43 -15.77 -14.42
N ALA A 82 29.32 -15.88 -15.42
CA ALA A 82 30.60 -16.56 -15.25
C ALA A 82 31.51 -15.88 -14.21
N VAL A 83 31.55 -14.54 -14.20
CA VAL A 83 32.30 -13.75 -13.21
C VAL A 83 31.75 -13.96 -11.80
N LEU A 84 30.43 -13.91 -11.64
CA LEU A 84 29.76 -14.14 -10.36
C LEU A 84 29.98 -15.56 -9.84
N ALA A 85 29.94 -16.56 -10.73
CA ALA A 85 30.22 -17.95 -10.39
C ALA A 85 31.69 -18.17 -9.99
N ALA A 86 32.63 -17.54 -10.70
CA ALA A 86 34.06 -17.63 -10.40
C ALA A 86 34.45 -16.99 -9.05
N ALA A 87 33.66 -16.04 -8.56
CA ALA A 87 33.87 -15.44 -7.24
C ALA A 87 33.41 -16.35 -6.08
N ALA A 88 32.68 -17.44 -6.35
CA ALA A 88 32.26 -18.37 -5.32
C ALA A 88 33.46 -19.13 -4.69
N PRO A 89 33.37 -19.54 -3.42
CA PRO A 89 32.29 -19.27 -2.48
C PRO A 89 32.45 -17.94 -1.72
N ALA A 90 33.59 -17.25 -1.89
CA ALA A 90 33.93 -16.07 -1.10
C ALA A 90 33.10 -14.84 -1.48
N GLY A 91 32.73 -14.68 -2.74
CA GLY A 91 31.96 -13.55 -3.24
C GLY A 91 32.69 -12.23 -3.14
N ASP A 92 32.00 -11.21 -2.63
CA ASP A 92 32.48 -9.82 -2.55
C ASP A 92 32.85 -9.23 -3.93
N VAL A 93 31.91 -9.35 -4.86
CA VAL A 93 32.07 -8.94 -6.27
C VAL A 93 30.88 -8.12 -6.74
N ALA A 94 31.15 -7.04 -7.48
CA ALA A 94 30.16 -6.22 -8.14
C ALA A 94 30.23 -6.41 -9.66
N VAL A 95 29.06 -6.56 -10.30
CA VAL A 95 28.89 -6.47 -11.75
C VAL A 95 27.99 -5.29 -12.06
N LEU A 96 28.51 -4.33 -12.84
CA LEU A 96 27.83 -3.07 -13.12
C LEU A 96 27.48 -2.97 -14.61
N PHE A 97 26.23 -2.68 -14.91
CA PHE A 97 25.68 -2.58 -16.26
C PHE A 97 25.48 -1.12 -16.68
N LYS A 98 25.90 -0.78 -17.89
CA LYS A 98 25.86 0.61 -18.36
C LYS A 98 24.42 1.09 -18.52
N ARG A 99 24.12 2.27 -17.96
CA ARG A 99 22.84 2.96 -18.15
C ARG A 99 22.63 3.29 -19.63
N GLY A 100 21.40 3.07 -20.11
CA GLY A 100 20.99 3.19 -21.52
C GLY A 100 21.09 1.91 -22.34
N ASP A 101 21.82 0.88 -21.86
CA ASP A 101 21.97 -0.38 -22.58
C ASP A 101 20.79 -1.34 -22.33
N VAL A 102 20.48 -2.17 -23.34
CA VAL A 102 19.35 -3.13 -23.31
C VAL A 102 19.83 -4.59 -23.48
N TRP A 103 19.55 -5.43 -22.50
CA TRP A 103 20.04 -6.80 -22.37
C TRP A 103 18.91 -7.79 -22.68
N ARG A 104 19.03 -8.52 -23.80
CA ARG A 104 17.98 -9.44 -24.30
C ARG A 104 18.30 -10.93 -24.11
N GLU A 105 19.33 -11.24 -23.34
CA GLU A 105 19.73 -12.62 -23.07
C GLU A 105 18.78 -13.31 -22.09
N THR A 106 18.47 -14.57 -22.38
CA THR A 106 17.80 -15.51 -21.49
C THR A 106 18.68 -16.75 -21.31
N PRO A 107 18.96 -17.22 -20.08
CA PRO A 107 18.42 -16.74 -18.81
C PRO A 107 18.94 -15.35 -18.42
N GLY A 108 18.27 -14.71 -17.44
CA GLY A 108 18.76 -13.51 -16.76
C GLY A 108 19.96 -13.85 -15.84
N ILE A 109 20.08 -13.17 -14.70
CA ILE A 109 21.13 -13.45 -13.73
C ILE A 109 20.55 -14.19 -12.53
N GLU A 110 21.06 -15.38 -12.24
CA GLU A 110 20.78 -16.11 -11.01
C GLU A 110 22.11 -16.51 -10.35
N VAL A 111 22.25 -16.24 -9.06
CA VAL A 111 23.54 -16.39 -8.37
C VAL A 111 23.38 -16.84 -6.91
N TRP A 112 24.22 -17.81 -6.53
CA TRP A 112 24.34 -18.33 -5.15
C TRP A 112 25.50 -17.74 -4.37
N THR A 113 26.47 -17.16 -5.07
CA THR A 113 27.62 -16.47 -4.48
C THR A 113 27.15 -15.38 -3.50
N PRO A 114 27.65 -15.35 -2.26
CA PRO A 114 27.28 -14.32 -1.29
C PRO A 114 27.94 -12.98 -1.62
N ARG A 115 27.49 -11.91 -0.96
CA ARG A 115 28.10 -10.57 -1.03
C ARG A 115 28.28 -10.08 -2.47
N VAL A 116 27.26 -10.27 -3.31
CA VAL A 116 27.29 -9.79 -4.70
C VAL A 116 26.55 -8.46 -4.83
N THR A 117 27.02 -7.59 -5.71
CA THR A 117 26.28 -6.41 -6.16
C THR A 117 26.00 -6.53 -7.66
N ILE A 118 24.73 -6.43 -8.04
CA ILE A 118 24.30 -6.38 -9.45
C ILE A 118 23.61 -5.04 -9.64
N ALA A 119 24.28 -4.11 -10.32
CA ALA A 119 23.80 -2.74 -10.37
C ALA A 119 24.17 -2.01 -11.67
N ASP A 120 23.93 -0.70 -11.71
CA ASP A 120 24.16 0.16 -12.85
C ASP A 120 25.49 0.94 -12.79
N TYR A 121 25.90 1.56 -13.90
CA TYR A 121 26.88 2.65 -13.90
C TYR A 121 26.65 3.61 -15.08
N GLY A 122 27.23 4.81 -15.01
CA GLY A 122 27.12 5.82 -16.07
C GLY A 122 25.87 6.69 -15.97
N LYS A 123 25.42 7.23 -17.10
CA LYS A 123 24.30 8.20 -17.20
C LYS A 123 23.23 7.66 -18.15
N GLY A 124 22.01 8.16 -18.03
CA GLY A 124 20.88 7.78 -18.91
C GLY A 124 19.82 6.95 -18.18
N PRO A 125 18.93 6.27 -18.92
CA PRO A 125 17.95 5.33 -18.34
C PRO A 125 18.61 4.17 -17.59
N LYS A 126 17.90 3.53 -16.65
CA LYS A 126 18.39 2.31 -15.99
C LYS A 126 18.69 1.23 -17.05
N PRO A 127 19.69 0.36 -16.86
CA PRO A 127 19.92 -0.76 -17.77
C PRO A 127 18.66 -1.63 -17.85
N LEU A 128 18.20 -1.93 -19.06
CA LEU A 128 16.97 -2.67 -19.29
C LEU A 128 17.28 -4.13 -19.59
N PHE A 129 16.91 -5.02 -18.68
CA PHE A 129 16.90 -6.46 -18.89
C PHE A 129 15.54 -6.82 -19.46
N THR A 130 15.47 -7.49 -20.60
CA THR A 130 14.17 -7.82 -21.19
C THR A 130 14.13 -9.16 -21.90
N ALA A 131 13.10 -9.95 -21.59
CA ALA A 131 12.76 -11.16 -22.33
C ALA A 131 11.92 -10.87 -23.59
N PHE A 132 11.54 -9.61 -23.82
CA PHE A 132 10.82 -9.21 -25.03
C PHE A 132 11.78 -9.20 -26.21
N THR A 133 11.32 -9.79 -27.31
CA THR A 133 12.02 -9.83 -28.59
C THR A 133 11.16 -9.15 -29.65
N SER A 134 11.80 -8.41 -30.55
CA SER A 134 11.08 -7.81 -31.68
C SER A 134 10.47 -8.91 -32.55
N VAL A 135 9.25 -8.68 -33.04
CA VAL A 135 8.63 -9.55 -34.04
C VAL A 135 9.35 -9.51 -35.40
N GLY A 136 10.33 -8.61 -35.59
CA GLY A 136 11.14 -8.53 -36.81
C GLY A 136 10.43 -7.77 -37.93
N ASP A 137 10.58 -8.24 -39.17
CA ASP A 137 10.12 -7.53 -40.37
C ASP A 137 8.63 -7.13 -40.30
N PRO A 138 8.30 -5.82 -40.28
CA PRO A 138 6.94 -5.32 -40.29
C PRO A 138 6.13 -5.71 -41.54
N SER A 139 6.79 -6.03 -42.67
CA SER A 139 6.11 -6.42 -43.92
C SER A 139 5.32 -7.73 -43.80
N LEU A 140 5.62 -8.54 -42.79
CA LEU A 140 4.96 -9.83 -42.53
C LEU A 140 3.56 -9.69 -41.90
N TRP A 141 3.17 -8.49 -41.49
CA TRP A 141 1.80 -8.23 -41.05
C TRP A 141 0.83 -8.19 -42.24
N THR A 142 -0.31 -8.85 -42.09
CA THR A 142 -1.39 -8.84 -43.09
C THR A 142 -2.71 -8.44 -42.43
N PRO A 143 -3.58 -7.64 -43.08
CA PRO A 143 -4.91 -7.38 -42.56
C PRO A 143 -5.69 -8.68 -42.38
N THR A 144 -6.37 -8.83 -41.24
CA THR A 144 -7.17 -10.02 -40.95
C THR A 144 -8.52 -9.93 -41.68
N PRO A 145 -8.86 -10.87 -42.57
CA PRO A 145 -10.12 -10.84 -43.31
C PRO A 145 -11.34 -10.79 -42.38
N GLY A 146 -12.29 -9.89 -42.65
CA GLY A 146 -13.52 -9.76 -41.84
C GLY A 146 -13.36 -9.02 -40.51
N HIS A 147 -12.15 -8.60 -40.13
CA HIS A 147 -11.86 -7.92 -38.87
C HIS A 147 -11.12 -6.59 -39.11
N PRO A 148 -11.83 -5.48 -39.40
CA PRO A 148 -11.21 -4.18 -39.63
C PRO A 148 -10.30 -3.76 -38.47
N GLY A 149 -9.10 -3.25 -38.78
CA GLY A 149 -8.12 -2.79 -37.79
C GLY A 149 -7.31 -3.91 -37.12
N VAL A 150 -7.63 -5.18 -37.37
CA VAL A 150 -6.85 -6.32 -36.89
C VAL A 150 -5.85 -6.75 -37.94
N TYR A 151 -4.63 -7.01 -37.50
CA TYR A 151 -3.55 -7.56 -38.32
C TYR A 151 -3.11 -8.89 -37.75
N GLN A 152 -2.69 -9.78 -38.64
CA GLN A 152 -2.19 -11.09 -38.30
C GLN A 152 -0.83 -11.32 -38.92
N ARG A 153 -0.03 -12.17 -38.28
CA ARG A 153 1.22 -12.68 -38.83
C ARG A 153 1.50 -14.11 -38.35
N PRO A 154 2.29 -14.89 -39.09
CA PRO A 154 2.80 -16.17 -38.61
C PRO A 154 3.61 -15.99 -37.31
N ALA A 155 3.29 -16.81 -36.31
CA ALA A 155 3.96 -16.89 -35.02
C ALA A 155 3.93 -18.37 -34.55
N PRO A 156 4.76 -19.26 -35.15
CA PRO A 156 4.71 -20.70 -34.90
C PRO A 156 5.06 -21.07 -33.44
N VAL A 157 5.74 -20.16 -32.74
CA VAL A 157 6.11 -20.24 -31.33
C VAL A 157 5.01 -19.55 -30.50
N GLN A 158 4.59 -20.17 -29.40
CA GLN A 158 3.48 -19.66 -28.60
C GLN A 158 3.84 -18.32 -27.95
N VAL A 159 3.07 -17.27 -28.24
CA VAL A 159 3.23 -15.95 -27.63
C VAL A 159 2.48 -15.89 -26.30
N THR A 160 3.19 -15.55 -25.23
CA THR A 160 2.64 -15.44 -23.87
C THR A 160 2.37 -14.00 -23.45
N CYS A 161 3.06 -13.04 -24.06
CA CYS A 161 2.83 -11.61 -23.90
C CYS A 161 3.21 -10.86 -25.17
N ALA A 162 2.49 -9.80 -25.50
CA ALA A 162 2.79 -8.90 -26.61
C ALA A 162 2.57 -7.44 -26.20
N LYS A 163 3.37 -6.54 -26.76
CA LYS A 163 3.24 -5.09 -26.58
C LYS A 163 3.61 -4.34 -27.85
N GLN A 164 3.06 -3.13 -28.00
CA GLN A 164 3.35 -2.23 -29.12
C GLN A 164 4.65 -1.45 -28.89
N ASP A 165 4.83 -0.94 -27.68
CA ASP A 165 5.96 -0.13 -27.22
C ASP A 165 6.15 -0.28 -25.70
N ASP A 166 7.06 0.50 -25.11
CA ASP A 166 7.37 0.52 -23.68
C ASP A 166 6.47 1.46 -22.86
N ASP A 167 5.32 1.89 -23.41
CA ASP A 167 4.36 2.73 -22.69
C ASP A 167 3.49 1.89 -21.75
N LEU A 168 3.83 1.93 -20.46
CA LEU A 168 3.23 1.11 -19.41
C LEU A 168 1.76 1.50 -19.13
N ASP A 169 1.42 2.78 -19.27
CA ASP A 169 0.05 3.28 -19.03
C ASP A 169 -0.93 2.87 -20.14
N ARG A 170 -0.40 2.41 -21.27
CA ARG A 170 -1.16 1.94 -22.44
C ARG A 170 -0.79 0.52 -22.85
N ALA A 171 -0.52 -0.33 -21.85
CA ALA A 171 -0.28 -1.74 -22.03
C ALA A 171 -1.43 -2.43 -22.81
N TRP A 172 -1.06 -3.40 -23.65
CA TRP A 172 -2.04 -4.11 -24.46
C TRP A 172 -2.81 -5.17 -23.69
N ALA A 173 -4.12 -5.23 -23.92
CA ALA A 173 -4.98 -6.23 -23.30
C ALA A 173 -4.89 -7.60 -24.02
N LYS A 174 -5.02 -8.69 -23.26
CA LYS A 174 -4.96 -10.06 -23.80
C LYS A 174 -6.37 -10.61 -24.08
N GLY A 175 -6.63 -10.96 -25.33
CA GLY A 175 -7.87 -11.64 -25.74
C GLY A 175 -7.76 -13.16 -25.67
N SER A 176 -8.91 -13.83 -25.62
CA SER A 176 -9.08 -15.27 -25.84
C SER A 176 -9.84 -15.58 -27.15
N THR A 177 -10.51 -14.59 -27.75
CA THR A 177 -11.21 -14.72 -29.03
C THR A 177 -10.85 -13.60 -30.02
N LEU A 178 -10.88 -13.93 -31.32
CA LEU A 178 -10.59 -12.95 -32.38
C LEU A 178 -11.67 -11.84 -32.44
N GLY A 179 -12.93 -12.18 -32.18
CA GLY A 179 -14.02 -11.21 -32.10
C GLY A 179 -13.82 -10.17 -31.00
N TRP A 180 -13.31 -10.59 -29.84
CA TRP A 180 -13.01 -9.67 -28.75
C TRP A 180 -11.84 -8.75 -29.09
N VAL A 181 -10.75 -9.28 -29.65
CA VAL A 181 -9.61 -8.47 -30.12
C VAL A 181 -10.06 -7.46 -31.18
N ALA A 182 -10.91 -7.87 -32.12
CA ALA A 182 -11.46 -6.98 -33.13
C ALA A 182 -12.32 -5.84 -32.55
N SER A 183 -12.93 -6.04 -31.38
CA SER A 183 -13.74 -5.01 -30.72
C SER A 183 -12.94 -4.02 -29.87
N ARG A 184 -11.62 -4.25 -29.69
CA ARG A 184 -10.83 -3.56 -28.67
C ARG A 184 -9.44 -3.16 -29.18
N PRO A 185 -9.26 -1.89 -29.59
CA PRO A 185 -7.94 -1.36 -29.89
C PRO A 185 -6.98 -1.46 -28.71
N GLY A 186 -5.70 -1.72 -29.01
CA GLY A 186 -4.68 -2.00 -27.99
C GLY A 186 -4.84 -3.38 -27.38
N SER A 187 -5.09 -4.41 -28.20
CA SER A 187 -5.22 -5.78 -27.73
C SER A 187 -4.54 -6.78 -28.67
N TRP A 188 -4.34 -8.00 -28.17
CA TRP A 188 -3.69 -9.08 -28.91
C TRP A 188 -4.27 -10.45 -28.55
N LEU A 189 -4.08 -11.40 -29.46
CA LEU A 189 -4.41 -12.82 -29.28
C LEU A 189 -3.36 -13.66 -30.00
N TRP A 190 -2.91 -14.74 -29.38
CA TRP A 190 -2.20 -15.80 -30.08
C TRP A 190 -3.10 -17.03 -30.18
N GLN A 191 -3.28 -17.55 -31.40
CA GLN A 191 -4.09 -18.74 -31.64
C GLN A 191 -3.56 -19.50 -32.86
N ASN A 192 -3.40 -20.83 -32.73
CA ASN A 192 -3.06 -21.73 -33.82
C ASN A 192 -1.83 -21.30 -34.65
N GLY A 193 -0.77 -20.84 -33.97
CA GLY A 193 0.47 -20.42 -34.64
C GLY A 193 0.39 -19.06 -35.34
N VAL A 194 -0.64 -18.26 -35.03
CA VAL A 194 -0.85 -16.92 -35.57
C VAL A 194 -0.97 -15.93 -34.42
N LEU A 195 -0.24 -14.80 -34.54
CA LEU A 195 -0.39 -13.65 -33.67
C LEU A 195 -1.34 -12.65 -34.34
N TYR A 196 -2.45 -12.37 -33.68
CA TYR A 196 -3.40 -11.32 -34.02
C TYR A 196 -3.18 -10.12 -33.12
N VAL A 197 -3.15 -8.92 -33.69
CA VAL A 197 -3.05 -7.67 -32.96
C VAL A 197 -4.08 -6.69 -33.47
N HIS A 198 -4.67 -5.93 -32.56
CA HIS A 198 -5.40 -4.72 -32.88
C HIS A 198 -4.59 -3.55 -32.32
N PRO A 199 -3.81 -2.84 -33.15
CA PRO A 199 -3.03 -1.69 -32.70
C PRO A 199 -3.88 -0.61 -32.04
N ARG A 200 -3.23 0.23 -31.23
CA ARG A 200 -3.90 1.39 -30.61
C ARG A 200 -4.39 2.35 -31.70
N LEU A 201 -5.39 3.15 -31.34
CA LEU A 201 -5.91 4.19 -32.22
C LEU A 201 -4.85 5.29 -32.40
N GLY A 202 -4.59 5.67 -33.64
CA GLY A 202 -3.78 6.83 -34.01
C GLY A 202 -4.60 8.12 -34.06
N PRO A 203 -3.98 9.23 -34.50
CA PRO A 203 -4.68 10.49 -34.73
C PRO A 203 -5.83 10.30 -35.73
N GLY A 204 -7.07 10.57 -35.31
CA GLY A 204 -8.29 10.33 -36.10
C GLY A 204 -9.15 9.16 -35.64
N GLY A 205 -8.76 8.45 -34.58
CA GLY A 205 -9.61 7.41 -33.97
C GLY A 205 -9.62 6.09 -34.74
N VAL A 206 -8.65 5.87 -35.63
CA VAL A 206 -8.49 4.65 -36.42
C VAL A 206 -7.24 3.90 -35.95
N ALA A 207 -7.28 2.57 -35.92
CA ALA A 207 -6.13 1.73 -35.58
C ALA A 207 -4.94 2.05 -36.49
N THR A 208 -3.73 2.12 -35.92
CA THR A 208 -2.52 2.25 -36.74
C THR A 208 -2.25 0.98 -37.53
N ASP A 209 -1.49 1.10 -38.63
CA ASP A 209 -1.06 -0.02 -39.45
C ASP A 209 0.34 -0.48 -39.01
N PRO A 210 0.50 -1.69 -38.44
CA PRO A 210 1.75 -2.17 -37.87
C PRO A 210 2.86 -2.36 -38.91
N ARG A 211 2.54 -2.26 -40.20
CA ARG A 211 3.53 -2.30 -41.30
C ARG A 211 4.29 -0.99 -41.45
N VAL A 212 3.69 0.14 -41.03
CA VAL A 212 4.17 1.49 -41.35
C VAL A 212 4.12 2.47 -40.18
N ASP A 213 3.57 2.08 -39.04
CA ASP A 213 3.40 2.97 -37.88
C ASP A 213 4.68 3.19 -37.05
N GLY A 214 5.76 2.46 -37.37
CA GLY A 214 7.08 2.65 -36.77
C GLY A 214 7.22 2.09 -35.36
N PHE A 215 6.23 1.37 -34.83
CA PHE A 215 6.35 0.72 -33.53
C PHE A 215 7.17 -0.58 -33.62
N ALA A 216 7.88 -0.91 -32.56
CA ALA A 216 8.82 -2.04 -32.54
C ALA A 216 8.14 -3.40 -32.45
N TYR A 217 6.89 -3.46 -31.95
CA TYR A 217 6.09 -4.64 -31.64
C TYR A 217 6.93 -5.79 -31.07
N GLU A 218 6.87 -5.99 -29.77
CA GLU A 218 7.69 -7.01 -29.11
C GLU A 218 6.82 -8.08 -28.46
N VAL A 219 7.35 -9.30 -28.41
CA VAL A 219 6.69 -10.47 -27.83
C VAL A 219 7.60 -11.22 -26.88
N VAL A 220 6.99 -11.88 -25.91
CA VAL A 220 7.57 -13.00 -25.17
C VAL A 220 6.95 -14.28 -25.72
N ALA A 221 7.78 -15.25 -26.12
CA ALA A 221 7.33 -16.48 -26.77
C ALA A 221 8.03 -17.75 -26.24
N VAL A 222 7.37 -18.90 -26.32
CA VAL A 222 7.78 -20.21 -25.75
C VAL A 222 8.12 -21.20 -26.88
N PRO A 223 9.32 -21.85 -26.93
CA PRO A 223 9.90 -22.52 -25.77
C PRO A 223 11.39 -22.23 -25.60
N ALA A 224 11.75 -21.13 -24.96
CA ALA A 224 13.17 -20.90 -24.64
C ALA A 224 13.27 -20.41 -23.19
N ALA A 225 13.76 -21.27 -22.30
CA ALA A 225 14.01 -20.96 -20.89
C ALA A 225 12.77 -20.46 -20.12
N LEU A 226 11.66 -21.20 -20.24
CA LEU A 226 10.62 -21.28 -19.23
C LEU A 226 11.28 -21.16 -17.85
N ALA A 227 10.83 -20.20 -17.04
CA ALA A 227 11.21 -20.12 -15.64
C ALA A 227 12.64 -19.56 -15.35
N SER A 228 13.08 -18.48 -16.02
CA SER A 228 14.26 -17.70 -15.58
C SER A 228 13.88 -16.34 -14.97
N PRO A 229 14.49 -15.95 -13.83
CA PRO A 229 14.28 -14.62 -13.26
C PRO A 229 15.09 -13.58 -14.06
N GLY A 230 14.69 -12.31 -13.97
CA GLY A 230 15.50 -11.21 -14.50
C GLY A 230 16.83 -11.13 -13.73
N VAL A 231 16.74 -10.86 -12.42
CA VAL A 231 17.86 -11.00 -11.49
C VAL A 231 17.40 -11.66 -10.19
N ARG A 232 18.09 -12.72 -9.77
CA ARG A 232 17.84 -13.44 -8.52
C ARG A 232 19.13 -13.68 -7.75
N VAL A 233 19.09 -13.40 -6.45
CA VAL A 233 20.21 -13.64 -5.53
C VAL A 233 19.80 -14.60 -4.42
N HIS A 234 20.63 -15.61 -4.15
CA HIS A 234 20.46 -16.53 -3.01
C HIS A 234 21.49 -16.27 -1.89
N GLY A 235 22.64 -15.68 -2.23
CA GLY A 235 23.73 -15.49 -1.29
C GLY A 235 23.50 -14.36 -0.29
N ASP A 236 23.91 -14.57 0.96
CA ASP A 236 23.86 -13.56 2.04
C ASP A 236 24.64 -12.28 1.71
N GLY A 237 24.14 -11.14 2.18
CA GLY A 237 24.75 -9.83 2.01
C GLY A 237 24.65 -9.27 0.59
N SER A 238 23.71 -9.73 -0.24
CA SER A 238 23.63 -9.38 -1.67
C SER A 238 22.77 -8.15 -1.97
N ARG A 239 23.09 -7.43 -3.05
CA ARG A 239 22.40 -6.21 -3.48
C ARG A 239 22.05 -6.26 -4.97
N ILE A 240 20.81 -5.93 -5.28
CA ILE A 240 20.36 -5.60 -6.64
C ILE A 240 19.98 -4.11 -6.64
N GLU A 241 20.46 -3.32 -7.59
CA GLU A 241 20.21 -1.87 -7.55
C GLU A 241 20.11 -1.17 -8.91
N ASN A 242 19.12 -0.29 -9.05
CA ASN A 242 18.94 0.63 -10.20
C ASN A 242 18.85 -0.07 -11.56
N LEU A 243 18.18 -1.22 -11.62
CA LEU A 243 17.94 -1.97 -12.86
C LEU A 243 16.46 -1.93 -13.23
N ARG A 244 16.17 -2.04 -14.53
CA ARG A 244 14.82 -2.34 -15.02
C ARG A 244 14.80 -3.74 -15.59
N ALA A 245 13.79 -4.54 -15.26
CA ALA A 245 13.61 -5.88 -15.83
C ALA A 245 12.15 -6.08 -16.28
N GLN A 246 11.96 -6.65 -17.47
CA GLN A 246 10.62 -6.91 -17.99
C GLN A 246 10.46 -8.18 -18.83
N GLY A 247 9.30 -8.84 -18.68
CA GLY A 247 8.93 -10.03 -19.44
C GLY A 247 9.48 -11.35 -18.88
N TYR A 248 10.33 -11.28 -17.85
CA TYR A 248 10.88 -12.47 -17.20
C TYR A 248 9.81 -13.23 -16.41
N GLY A 249 9.91 -14.55 -16.39
CA GLY A 249 8.99 -15.43 -15.67
C GLY A 249 7.62 -15.65 -16.35
N ILE A 250 7.28 -14.93 -17.43
CA ILE A 250 6.02 -15.17 -18.16
C ILE A 250 6.07 -16.50 -18.91
N THR A 251 5.17 -17.42 -18.56
CA THR A 251 5.06 -18.77 -19.13
C THR A 251 3.59 -19.14 -19.37
N VAL A 252 3.38 -20.25 -20.08
CA VAL A 252 2.08 -20.90 -20.29
C VAL A 252 1.65 -21.80 -19.13
N GLN A 253 2.59 -22.18 -18.24
CA GLN A 253 2.29 -23.00 -17.06
C GLN A 253 1.94 -22.11 -15.86
N GLN A 254 0.76 -22.34 -15.28
CA GLN A 254 0.43 -21.83 -13.95
C GLN A 254 1.38 -22.46 -12.92
N GLY A 255 2.06 -21.66 -12.10
CA GLY A 255 2.87 -22.13 -10.97
C GLY A 255 4.35 -21.76 -10.98
N THR A 256 4.89 -21.09 -12.00
CA THR A 256 6.28 -20.62 -11.93
C THR A 256 6.38 -19.34 -11.08
N GLN A 257 7.12 -19.41 -9.97
CA GLN A 257 7.45 -18.30 -9.07
C GLN A 257 8.70 -17.56 -9.55
N LEU A 258 8.65 -17.00 -10.76
CA LEU A 258 9.77 -16.29 -11.37
C LEU A 258 9.39 -14.90 -11.83
N HIS A 259 10.31 -13.98 -11.62
CA HIS A 259 10.01 -12.56 -11.47
C HIS A 259 11.10 -11.70 -12.09
N ALA A 260 10.83 -10.40 -12.20
CA ALA A 260 11.81 -9.43 -12.64
C ALA A 260 13.01 -9.37 -11.68
N PHE A 261 12.72 -9.27 -10.37
CA PHE A 261 13.74 -9.24 -9.32
C PHE A 261 13.34 -10.13 -8.14
N GLU A 262 14.29 -10.89 -7.60
CA GLU A 262 14.00 -11.82 -6.52
C GLU A 262 15.17 -11.98 -5.55
N SER A 263 14.83 -12.01 -4.26
CA SER A 263 15.73 -12.44 -3.19
C SER A 263 15.31 -13.83 -2.70
N ARG A 264 16.30 -14.74 -2.58
CA ARG A 264 16.14 -16.10 -2.04
C ARG A 264 17.05 -16.42 -0.87
N VAL A 265 17.43 -15.40 -0.10
CA VAL A 265 18.23 -15.61 1.10
C VAL A 265 17.42 -16.37 2.16
N GLU A 266 18.03 -17.32 2.84
CA GLU A 266 17.35 -18.16 3.84
C GLU A 266 17.90 -17.91 5.25
N GLY A 267 17.17 -18.33 6.27
CA GLY A 267 17.58 -18.24 7.67
C GLY A 267 17.90 -16.80 8.10
N GLU A 268 19.16 -16.53 8.39
CA GLU A 268 19.65 -15.20 8.78
C GLU A 268 20.24 -14.40 7.61
N GLY A 269 20.21 -14.95 6.40
CA GLY A 269 20.76 -14.34 5.20
C GLY A 269 20.03 -13.06 4.80
N ARG A 270 20.77 -12.08 4.29
CA ARG A 270 20.29 -10.73 3.97
C ARG A 270 20.42 -10.42 2.49
N ALA A 271 19.42 -9.75 1.93
CA ALA A 271 19.56 -9.13 0.61
C ALA A 271 18.73 -7.86 0.49
N VAL A 272 19.21 -6.94 -0.34
CA VAL A 272 18.52 -5.68 -0.64
C VAL A 272 18.24 -5.52 -2.13
N ILE A 273 17.08 -4.94 -2.45
CA ILE A 273 16.68 -4.56 -3.81
C ILE A 273 16.36 -3.07 -3.76
N VAL A 274 17.13 -2.23 -4.48
CA VAL A 274 17.07 -0.77 -4.33
C VAL A 274 16.86 -0.10 -5.67
N GLY A 275 15.83 0.74 -5.80
CA GLY A 275 15.64 1.53 -7.02
C GLY A 275 15.35 0.72 -8.28
N CYS A 276 14.84 -0.52 -8.16
CA CYS A 276 14.59 -1.40 -9.31
C CYS A 276 13.18 -1.22 -9.89
N GLU A 277 13.03 -1.46 -11.19
CA GLU A 277 11.76 -1.35 -11.95
C GLU A 277 11.37 -2.70 -12.57
N GLY A 278 10.35 -3.37 -12.03
CA GLY A 278 9.92 -4.71 -12.49
C GLY A 278 8.56 -4.70 -13.17
N HIS A 279 8.51 -5.01 -14.47
CA HIS A 279 7.25 -4.96 -15.24
C HIS A 279 7.00 -6.26 -16.02
N TYR A 280 5.75 -6.54 -16.37
CA TYR A 280 5.42 -7.72 -17.18
C TYR A 280 5.97 -9.02 -16.56
N GLY A 281 5.59 -9.30 -15.32
CA GLY A 281 5.80 -10.59 -14.66
C GLY A 281 4.62 -11.54 -14.87
N LEU A 282 4.76 -12.81 -14.46
CA LEU A 282 3.63 -13.74 -14.48
C LEU A 282 2.61 -13.39 -13.38
N ALA A 283 2.91 -13.76 -12.13
CA ALA A 283 2.07 -13.47 -10.97
C ALA A 283 2.65 -12.35 -10.08
N HIS A 284 3.98 -12.21 -10.07
CA HIS A 284 4.70 -11.21 -9.28
C HIS A 284 5.84 -10.58 -10.08
N ASN A 285 6.31 -9.40 -9.64
CA ASN A 285 7.41 -8.68 -10.27
C ASN A 285 8.65 -8.57 -9.39
N ILE A 286 8.49 -8.18 -8.13
CA ILE A 286 9.60 -8.03 -7.19
C ILE A 286 9.28 -8.78 -5.91
N THR A 287 10.07 -9.79 -5.60
CA THR A 287 9.73 -10.71 -4.52
C THR A 287 10.88 -11.05 -3.60
N HIS A 288 10.49 -11.54 -2.43
CA HIS A 288 11.33 -12.42 -1.65
C HIS A 288 10.63 -13.78 -1.49
N TRP A 289 11.41 -14.85 -1.63
CA TRP A 289 10.97 -16.22 -1.41
C TRP A 289 12.01 -16.96 -0.60
N SER A 290 11.60 -17.77 0.38
CA SER A 290 12.51 -18.67 1.09
C SER A 290 11.81 -19.98 1.48
N ALA A 291 12.59 -21.02 1.77
CA ALA A 291 12.06 -22.17 2.51
C ALA A 291 11.71 -21.76 3.95
N GLU A 292 12.64 -21.09 4.64
CA GLU A 292 12.48 -20.63 6.02
C GLU A 292 13.38 -19.41 6.27
N GLY A 293 12.89 -18.45 7.06
CA GLY A 293 13.65 -17.24 7.40
C GLY A 293 13.92 -16.35 6.19
N GLY A 294 15.06 -15.66 6.20
CA GLY A 294 15.47 -14.72 5.17
C GLY A 294 15.13 -13.27 5.54
N ARG A 295 16.03 -12.36 5.19
CA ARG A 295 15.93 -10.93 5.47
C ARG A 295 16.01 -10.14 4.17
N ALA A 296 14.86 -9.74 3.64
CA ALA A 296 14.79 -8.92 2.43
C ALA A 296 14.46 -7.46 2.76
N THR A 297 15.08 -6.52 2.05
CA THR A 297 14.74 -5.10 2.15
C THR A 297 14.66 -4.49 0.76
N ILE A 298 13.46 -4.07 0.39
CA ILE A 298 13.10 -3.59 -0.94
C ILE A 298 12.79 -2.10 -0.81
N VAL A 299 13.56 -1.25 -1.48
CA VAL A 299 13.57 0.20 -1.24
C VAL A 299 13.42 0.95 -2.55
N ASN A 300 12.49 1.90 -2.61
CA ASN A 300 12.26 2.81 -3.74
C ASN A 300 12.12 2.07 -5.08
N CYS A 301 11.51 0.88 -5.05
CA CYS A 301 11.29 0.07 -6.25
C CYS A 301 9.92 0.35 -6.85
N GLU A 302 9.82 0.17 -8.15
CA GLU A 302 8.58 0.32 -8.91
C GLU A 302 8.23 -1.00 -9.60
N ALA A 303 6.96 -1.37 -9.62
CA ALA A 303 6.55 -2.56 -10.35
C ALA A 303 5.09 -2.56 -10.80
N GLY A 304 4.77 -3.38 -11.81
CA GLY A 304 3.40 -3.61 -12.24
C GLY A 304 3.21 -4.46 -13.49
N LEU A 305 1.98 -4.52 -14.00
CA LEU A 305 1.59 -5.23 -15.24
C LEU A 305 1.83 -6.74 -15.19
N CYS A 306 1.36 -7.41 -14.13
CA CYS A 306 1.37 -8.88 -14.10
C CYS A 306 0.45 -9.47 -15.18
N MET A 307 0.77 -10.67 -15.67
CA MET A 307 0.02 -11.38 -16.72
C MET A 307 -0.95 -12.45 -16.19
N SER A 308 -1.03 -12.69 -14.86
CA SER A 308 -1.69 -13.85 -14.24
C SER A 308 -2.98 -14.29 -14.96
N SER A 309 -2.96 -15.55 -15.40
CA SER A 309 -4.07 -16.22 -16.06
C SER A 309 -4.95 -16.91 -15.02
N GLY A 310 -6.01 -16.25 -14.57
CA GLY A 310 -7.23 -16.96 -14.15
C GLY A 310 -7.71 -16.83 -12.70
N ASP A 311 -6.92 -16.32 -11.75
CA ASP A 311 -7.36 -16.17 -10.34
C ASP A 311 -7.50 -14.72 -9.87
N GLY A 312 -6.99 -13.75 -10.64
CA GLY A 312 -6.97 -12.34 -10.24
C GLY A 312 -6.11 -12.06 -9.00
N ALA A 313 -5.29 -13.03 -8.55
CA ALA A 313 -4.53 -12.99 -7.31
C ALA A 313 -3.06 -12.57 -7.50
N ALA A 314 -2.71 -11.93 -8.62
CA ALA A 314 -1.36 -11.43 -8.85
C ALA A 314 -0.96 -10.44 -7.75
N THR A 315 0.28 -10.48 -7.31
CA THR A 315 0.78 -9.57 -6.26
C THR A 315 2.05 -8.91 -6.78
N ILE A 316 2.03 -7.58 -6.86
CA ILE A 316 3.08 -6.83 -7.56
C ILE A 316 4.40 -6.96 -6.81
N PHE A 317 4.34 -6.71 -5.51
CA PHE A 317 5.37 -7.04 -4.55
C PHE A 317 4.92 -8.23 -3.69
N ASN A 318 5.82 -9.17 -3.43
CA ASN A 318 5.50 -10.35 -2.62
C ASN A 318 6.60 -10.69 -1.61
N THR A 319 6.21 -11.22 -0.45
CA THR A 319 7.12 -11.92 0.47
C THR A 319 6.53 -13.27 0.87
N TYR A 320 7.34 -14.32 0.83
CA TYR A 320 6.89 -15.67 1.09
C TYR A 320 7.96 -16.50 1.79
N ALA A 321 7.53 -17.31 2.75
CA ALA A 321 8.33 -18.41 3.28
C ALA A 321 7.49 -19.65 3.54
N HIS A 322 7.95 -20.84 3.11
CA HIS A 322 7.24 -22.09 3.36
C HIS A 322 7.00 -22.31 4.87
N HIS A 323 8.06 -22.23 5.68
CA HIS A 323 8.05 -22.49 7.13
C HIS A 323 8.00 -21.21 7.98
N GLY A 324 7.80 -20.04 7.37
CA GLY A 324 7.70 -18.77 8.07
C GLY A 324 9.07 -18.18 8.47
N GLY A 325 9.06 -17.27 9.43
CA GLY A 325 10.26 -16.61 9.98
C GLY A 325 10.88 -15.53 9.09
N VAL A 326 10.45 -15.42 7.84
CA VAL A 326 10.88 -14.37 6.91
C VAL A 326 10.65 -12.97 7.45
N GLN A 327 11.62 -12.10 7.24
CA GLN A 327 11.53 -10.69 7.59
C GLN A 327 11.67 -9.84 6.35
N THR A 328 10.77 -8.88 6.15
CA THR A 328 10.77 -8.06 4.94
C THR A 328 10.44 -6.61 5.23
N ILE A 329 11.21 -5.70 4.62
CA ILE A 329 10.91 -4.27 4.57
C ILE A 329 10.60 -3.89 3.13
N PHE A 330 9.48 -3.20 2.92
CA PHE A 330 9.14 -2.48 1.69
C PHE A 330 9.10 -0.99 2.02
N GLU A 331 10.10 -0.22 1.59
CA GLU A 331 10.20 1.22 1.85
C GLU A 331 10.05 2.00 0.54
N GLY A 332 9.15 2.98 0.51
CA GLY A 332 9.03 3.93 -0.61
C GLY A 332 8.71 3.29 -1.97
N CYS A 333 8.18 2.06 -1.97
CA CYS A 333 7.91 1.33 -3.20
C CYS A 333 6.59 1.78 -3.85
N VAL A 334 6.51 1.65 -5.17
CA VAL A 334 5.34 2.05 -5.95
C VAL A 334 4.83 0.88 -6.77
N ALA A 335 3.62 0.41 -6.46
CA ALA A 335 2.86 -0.48 -7.33
C ALA A 335 2.12 0.39 -8.36
N THR A 336 2.71 0.56 -9.54
CA THR A 336 2.18 1.44 -10.59
C THR A 336 0.98 0.85 -11.31
N HIS A 337 1.01 -0.46 -11.52
CA HIS A 337 -0.03 -1.20 -12.23
C HIS A 337 -0.25 -2.55 -11.56
N GLY A 338 -1.50 -3.01 -11.57
CA GLY A 338 -1.93 -4.35 -11.22
C GLY A 338 -1.72 -5.35 -12.36
N VAL A 339 -2.78 -6.07 -12.73
CA VAL A 339 -2.78 -7.07 -13.82
C VAL A 339 -3.15 -6.42 -15.15
N VAL A 340 -2.45 -6.81 -16.21
CA VAL A 340 -2.81 -6.44 -17.59
C VAL A 340 -4.25 -6.88 -17.89
N ALA A 341 -5.05 -6.03 -18.52
CA ALA A 341 -6.46 -6.35 -18.83
C ALA A 341 -6.57 -7.60 -19.72
N GLN A 342 -7.55 -8.46 -19.45
CA GLN A 342 -7.77 -9.70 -20.22
C GLN A 342 -9.26 -9.95 -20.44
N GLU A 343 -9.62 -10.62 -21.54
CA GLU A 343 -11.00 -11.03 -21.84
C GLU A 343 -11.60 -11.94 -20.76
N THR A 344 -10.76 -12.79 -20.14
CA THR A 344 -11.17 -13.72 -19.08
C THR A 344 -11.39 -13.04 -17.73
N LEU A 345 -11.01 -11.77 -17.59
CA LEU A 345 -11.20 -11.00 -16.38
C LEU A 345 -12.45 -10.11 -16.52
N PRO A 346 -13.19 -9.86 -15.43
CA PRO A 346 -14.35 -8.96 -15.48
C PRO A 346 -13.94 -7.58 -16.01
N ALA A 347 -14.68 -7.09 -17.01
CA ALA A 347 -14.42 -5.79 -17.61
C ALA A 347 -14.56 -4.66 -16.58
N GLY A 348 -13.66 -3.67 -16.65
CA GLY A 348 -13.65 -2.50 -15.76
C GLY A 348 -12.88 -2.69 -14.47
N ARG A 349 -12.78 -3.93 -13.97
CA ARG A 349 -12.18 -4.22 -12.66
C ARG A 349 -10.67 -4.01 -12.64
N ARG A 350 -10.20 -3.44 -11.53
CA ARG A 350 -8.80 -3.50 -11.13
C ARG A 350 -8.48 -4.90 -10.62
N HIS A 351 -7.24 -5.34 -10.77
CA HIS A 351 -6.83 -6.69 -10.42
C HIS A 351 -5.44 -6.68 -9.79
N GLY A 352 -5.25 -7.54 -8.80
CA GLY A 352 -3.99 -7.75 -8.10
C GLY A 352 -3.80 -6.88 -6.86
N PHE A 353 -2.79 -7.25 -6.08
CA PHE A 353 -2.43 -6.65 -4.80
C PHE A 353 -1.16 -5.83 -4.95
N GLY A 354 -1.13 -4.63 -4.37
CA GLY A 354 0.08 -3.80 -4.36
C GLY A 354 1.23 -4.51 -3.66
N VAL A 355 1.01 -4.97 -2.43
CA VAL A 355 1.96 -5.79 -1.67
C VAL A 355 1.22 -6.97 -1.06
N TYR A 356 1.83 -8.15 -1.10
CA TYR A 356 1.28 -9.32 -0.42
C TYR A 356 2.34 -10.10 0.35
N GLY A 357 1.91 -10.84 1.36
CA GLY A 357 2.76 -11.84 1.98
C GLY A 357 2.00 -12.93 2.70
N HIS A 358 2.54 -14.14 2.63
CA HIS A 358 1.92 -15.35 3.16
C HIS A 358 2.96 -16.47 3.38
N THR A 359 2.55 -17.55 4.02
CA THR A 359 3.38 -18.76 4.23
C THR A 359 2.78 -19.97 3.51
N GLY A 360 3.48 -21.11 3.56
CA GLY A 360 3.09 -22.34 2.88
C GLY A 360 2.30 -23.35 3.71
N TYR A 361 2.37 -23.27 5.04
CA TYR A 361 1.80 -24.26 5.94
C TYR A 361 1.00 -23.63 7.07
N GLY A 362 -0.10 -24.27 7.47
CA GLY A 362 -0.88 -23.84 8.63
C GLY A 362 -0.04 -23.81 9.90
N GLY A 363 0.01 -22.66 10.57
CA GLY A 363 0.80 -22.45 11.79
C GLY A 363 2.20 -21.89 11.55
N ALA A 364 2.65 -21.76 10.30
CA ALA A 364 3.85 -20.99 9.96
C ALA A 364 3.47 -19.50 9.83
N TYR A 365 4.29 -18.62 10.41
CA TYR A 365 4.03 -17.18 10.40
C TYR A 365 5.16 -16.39 9.77
N LEU A 366 4.81 -15.30 9.09
CA LEU A 366 5.78 -14.26 8.74
C LEU A 366 6.40 -13.68 10.02
N GLY A 367 7.70 -13.36 9.94
CA GLY A 367 8.43 -12.63 10.96
C GLY A 367 8.12 -11.13 10.91
N LEU A 368 9.13 -10.29 11.17
CA LEU A 368 8.96 -8.84 11.08
C LEU A 368 8.68 -8.42 9.63
N THR A 369 7.53 -7.79 9.41
CA THR A 369 7.17 -7.19 8.12
C THR A 369 6.91 -5.70 8.30
N VAL A 370 7.57 -4.86 7.51
CA VAL A 370 7.31 -3.42 7.47
C VAL A 370 7.01 -2.99 6.04
N VAL A 371 5.87 -2.36 5.84
CA VAL A 371 5.49 -1.67 4.61
C VAL A 371 5.43 -0.19 4.96
N SER A 372 6.31 0.62 4.42
CA SER A 372 6.44 2.03 4.80
C SER A 372 6.51 2.92 3.57
N ASN A 373 5.67 3.96 3.55
CA ASN A 373 5.58 4.94 2.45
C ASN A 373 5.31 4.31 1.08
N VAL A 374 4.62 3.17 1.04
CA VAL A 374 4.28 2.49 -0.21
C VAL A 374 3.07 3.13 -0.87
N VAL A 375 3.12 3.29 -2.18
CA VAL A 375 2.03 3.84 -2.98
C VAL A 375 1.52 2.81 -3.96
N THR A 376 0.21 2.58 -3.96
CA THR A 376 -0.50 1.83 -4.99
C THR A 376 -1.33 2.81 -5.81
N ARG A 377 -1.00 2.97 -7.09
CA ARG A 377 -1.54 4.02 -7.97
C ARG A 377 -2.89 3.64 -8.60
N ASP A 378 -3.74 4.65 -8.83
CA ASP A 378 -4.88 4.50 -9.76
C ASP A 378 -4.37 4.67 -11.18
N THR A 379 -4.14 3.57 -11.88
CA THR A 379 -3.88 3.57 -13.33
C THR A 379 -4.96 2.77 -14.03
N ALA A 380 -5.08 2.89 -15.36
CA ALA A 380 -6.05 2.11 -16.13
C ALA A 380 -5.92 0.58 -15.94
N PHE A 381 -4.77 0.12 -15.44
CA PHE A 381 -4.48 -1.26 -15.10
C PHE A 381 -4.12 -1.42 -13.62
N GLY A 382 -4.56 -0.53 -12.73
CA GLY A 382 -4.17 -0.48 -11.32
C GLY A 382 -4.55 -1.72 -10.50
N CYS A 383 -4.04 -1.78 -9.26
CA CYS A 383 -4.33 -2.86 -8.33
C CYS A 383 -5.74 -2.74 -7.75
N SER A 384 -6.36 -3.87 -7.40
CA SER A 384 -7.66 -3.90 -6.70
C SER A 384 -7.54 -3.46 -5.24
N ILE A 385 -6.35 -3.60 -4.66
CA ILE A 385 -6.07 -3.31 -3.25
C ILE A 385 -4.58 -3.03 -3.02
N GLY A 386 -4.26 -2.30 -1.93
CA GLY A 386 -2.89 -2.08 -1.44
C GLY A 386 -2.29 -3.31 -0.74
N ALA A 387 -1.54 -3.07 0.34
CA ALA A 387 -0.85 -4.08 1.12
C ALA A 387 -1.81 -5.00 1.87
N THR A 388 -1.58 -6.31 1.82
CA THR A 388 -2.40 -7.34 2.50
C THR A 388 -1.54 -8.53 2.90
N PHE A 389 -1.83 -9.16 4.04
CA PHE A 389 -1.08 -10.31 4.55
C PHE A 389 -2.01 -11.34 5.18
N SER A 390 -1.69 -12.63 5.01
CA SER A 390 -2.56 -13.73 5.48
C SER A 390 -2.02 -14.46 6.71
N ASP A 391 -0.71 -14.73 6.75
CA ASP A 391 -0.09 -15.62 7.75
C ASP A 391 0.75 -14.85 8.75
N LEU A 392 0.14 -13.84 9.39
CA LEU A 392 0.80 -13.00 10.38
C LEU A 392 0.74 -13.62 11.78
N THR A 393 1.85 -13.48 12.52
CA THR A 393 1.96 -13.94 13.91
C THR A 393 0.83 -13.36 14.77
N PRO A 394 0.03 -14.20 15.47
CA PRO A 394 -1.05 -13.75 16.34
C PRO A 394 -0.56 -12.78 17.41
N ALA A 395 -1.20 -11.62 17.51
CA ALA A 395 -0.88 -10.60 18.49
C ALA A 395 -2.08 -10.36 19.42
N LEU A 396 -1.89 -10.55 20.74
CA LEU A 396 -2.93 -10.29 21.74
C LEU A 396 -3.17 -8.79 22.01
N GLY A 397 -2.26 -7.93 21.56
CA GLY A 397 -2.28 -6.48 21.72
C GLY A 397 -1.26 -5.81 20.80
N LEU A 398 -1.35 -4.48 20.65
CA LEU A 398 -0.56 -3.72 19.67
C LEU A 398 0.97 -3.88 19.87
N ALA A 399 1.44 -4.01 21.12
CA ALA A 399 2.85 -4.28 21.42
C ALA A 399 3.36 -5.64 20.89
N GLY A 400 2.45 -6.58 20.65
CA GLY A 400 2.73 -7.88 20.05
C GLY A 400 2.76 -7.87 18.52
N ALA A 401 2.35 -6.77 17.86
CA ALA A 401 2.30 -6.70 16.41
C ALA A 401 3.71 -6.87 15.80
N ARG A 402 3.76 -7.58 14.67
CA ARG A 402 5.00 -7.81 13.89
C ARG A 402 4.86 -7.43 12.42
N CYS A 403 3.66 -7.04 11.99
CA CYS A 403 3.43 -6.41 10.70
C CYS A 403 3.05 -4.95 10.92
N PHE A 404 3.79 -4.04 10.30
CA PHE A 404 3.57 -2.61 10.36
C PHE A 404 3.36 -2.07 8.95
N ILE A 405 2.23 -1.41 8.70
CA ILE A 405 1.94 -0.74 7.43
C ILE A 405 1.82 0.75 7.75
N VAL A 406 2.83 1.54 7.38
CA VAL A 406 2.99 2.92 7.86
C VAL A 406 3.05 3.89 6.68
N GLY A 407 2.16 4.88 6.64
CA GLY A 407 2.17 5.89 5.59
C GLY A 407 1.79 5.34 4.20
N GLU A 408 1.12 4.19 4.12
CA GLU A 408 0.67 3.64 2.84
C GLU A 408 -0.36 4.56 2.18
N LYS A 409 -0.25 4.73 0.86
CA LYS A 409 -1.27 5.40 0.03
C LYS A 409 -1.84 4.43 -1.00
N PHE A 410 -3.12 4.13 -0.88
CA PHE A 410 -3.90 3.40 -1.88
C PHE A 410 -4.81 4.38 -2.64
N GLU A 411 -4.41 4.72 -3.85
CA GLU A 411 -5.15 5.57 -4.78
C GLU A 411 -6.10 4.67 -5.58
N GLY A 412 -7.15 4.11 -4.99
CA GLY A 412 -8.02 3.18 -5.72
C GLY A 412 -9.03 3.87 -6.64
N GLY A 413 -9.08 3.43 -7.91
CA GLY A 413 -10.08 3.84 -8.90
C GLY A 413 -11.29 2.93 -8.99
N SER A 414 -12.09 3.08 -10.05
CA SER A 414 -13.25 2.23 -10.33
C SER A 414 -12.84 0.75 -10.36
N GLY A 415 -13.61 -0.12 -9.68
CA GLY A 415 -13.37 -1.55 -9.63
C GLY A 415 -12.44 -2.02 -8.51
N THR A 416 -12.12 -1.14 -7.55
CA THR A 416 -11.29 -1.47 -6.38
C THR A 416 -12.13 -1.94 -5.18
N GLY A 417 -11.48 -2.63 -4.22
CA GLY A 417 -12.10 -2.97 -2.92
C GLY A 417 -12.94 -4.25 -2.87
N LEU A 418 -12.71 -5.21 -3.80
CA LEU A 418 -13.50 -6.44 -3.95
C LEU A 418 -12.64 -7.70 -4.15
N PRO A 419 -13.06 -8.88 -3.67
CA PRO A 419 -13.70 -9.17 -2.38
C PRO A 419 -12.69 -9.20 -1.22
N TRP A 420 -11.41 -8.92 -1.50
CA TRP A 420 -10.33 -9.04 -0.53
C TRP A 420 -10.16 -7.73 0.21
N SER A 421 -10.39 -7.77 1.52
CA SER A 421 -10.14 -6.66 2.42
C SER A 421 -8.64 -6.45 2.62
N PRO A 422 -8.19 -5.24 2.99
CA PRO A 422 -6.85 -5.08 3.52
C PRO A 422 -6.83 -5.89 4.81
N GLY A 423 -6.16 -7.03 4.76
CA GLY A 423 -6.12 -7.97 5.87
C GLY A 423 -5.40 -7.31 7.04
N LEU A 424 -6.15 -6.64 7.91
CA LEU A 424 -5.61 -6.02 9.13
C LEU A 424 -5.22 -7.08 10.17
N ARG A 425 -5.35 -8.37 9.86
CA ARG A 425 -5.15 -9.49 10.78
C ARG A 425 -3.75 -9.44 11.40
N ASN A 426 -3.66 -9.12 12.69
CA ASN A 426 -2.37 -8.97 13.42
C ASN A 426 -1.42 -7.89 12.87
N ALA A 427 -1.94 -6.95 12.06
CA ALA A 427 -1.18 -5.84 11.49
C ALA A 427 -1.53 -4.52 12.16
N ALA A 428 -0.53 -3.65 12.32
CA ALA A 428 -0.69 -2.26 12.73
C ALA A 428 -0.57 -1.35 11.49
N VAL A 429 -1.71 -0.84 11.04
CA VAL A 429 -1.77 0.19 9.99
C VAL A 429 -1.74 1.56 10.65
N VAL A 430 -0.79 2.40 10.27
CA VAL A 430 -0.56 3.72 10.87
C VAL A 430 -0.42 4.76 9.76
N ASN A 431 -1.13 5.89 9.86
CA ASN A 431 -1.02 7.00 8.88
C ASN A 431 -1.36 6.61 7.43
N GLY A 432 -2.21 5.61 7.21
CA GLY A 432 -2.58 5.18 5.87
C GLY A 432 -3.65 6.07 5.24
N HIS A 433 -3.61 6.18 3.91
CA HIS A 433 -4.59 6.91 3.10
C HIS A 433 -5.16 5.99 2.02
N TYR A 434 -6.43 5.64 2.14
CA TYR A 434 -7.08 4.66 1.28
C TYR A 434 -8.29 5.28 0.59
N THR A 435 -8.32 5.19 -0.74
CA THR A 435 -9.50 5.51 -1.54
C THR A 435 -9.97 4.25 -2.26
N PHE A 436 -11.25 3.92 -2.16
CA PHE A 436 -11.87 2.79 -2.83
C PHE A 436 -13.05 3.26 -3.66
N LYS A 437 -13.26 2.67 -4.83
CA LYS A 437 -14.42 2.91 -5.69
C LYS A 437 -14.90 1.59 -6.29
N PRO A 438 -15.71 0.81 -5.55
CA PRO A 438 -16.19 -0.48 -6.02
C PRO A 438 -17.15 -0.36 -7.21
N GLU A 439 -17.24 -1.45 -7.98
CA GLU A 439 -18.12 -1.59 -9.14
C GLU A 439 -19.49 -2.21 -8.81
N PRO A 440 -20.47 -2.15 -9.74
CA PRO A 440 -21.75 -2.84 -9.60
C PRO A 440 -21.57 -4.35 -9.33
N GLY A 441 -22.27 -4.88 -8.31
CA GLY A 441 -22.10 -6.26 -7.83
C GLY A 441 -20.89 -6.47 -6.93
N GLY A 442 -20.11 -5.42 -6.69
CA GLY A 442 -19.04 -5.37 -5.72
C GLY A 442 -19.53 -5.00 -4.33
N PHE A 443 -19.15 -5.80 -3.33
CA PHE A 443 -19.34 -5.46 -1.93
C PHE A 443 -18.05 -4.88 -1.31
N PRO A 444 -18.03 -3.61 -0.85
CA PRO A 444 -16.87 -2.99 -0.20
C PRO A 444 -16.64 -3.55 1.21
N TRP A 445 -16.09 -4.76 1.31
CA TRP A 445 -15.73 -5.33 2.60
C TRP A 445 -14.36 -4.84 3.03
N LEU A 446 -14.32 -3.94 4.00
CA LEU A 446 -13.18 -3.80 4.91
C LEU A 446 -13.42 -4.77 6.06
N SER A 447 -12.68 -5.88 6.11
CA SER A 447 -12.74 -6.84 7.20
C SER A 447 -11.52 -6.70 8.11
N SER A 448 -11.74 -6.81 9.41
CA SER A 448 -10.68 -7.08 10.37
C SER A 448 -10.90 -8.49 10.91
N GLU A 449 -10.02 -9.40 10.54
CA GLU A 449 -9.91 -10.70 11.19
C GLU A 449 -8.96 -10.53 12.40
N ALA A 450 -9.11 -11.36 13.44
CA ALA A 450 -8.50 -11.24 14.77
C ALA A 450 -7.20 -10.38 14.86
N GLY A 451 -7.21 -9.38 15.76
CA GLY A 451 -5.99 -8.68 16.20
C GLY A 451 -5.48 -7.54 15.30
N GLY A 452 -6.35 -6.80 14.59
CA GLY A 452 -5.90 -5.70 13.70
C GLY A 452 -6.10 -4.29 14.23
N TRP A 453 -5.15 -3.41 13.94
CA TRP A 453 -5.18 -1.99 14.31
C TRP A 453 -5.10 -1.07 13.09
N LEU A 454 -6.05 -0.14 13.00
CA LEU A 454 -6.04 0.97 12.06
C LEU A 454 -5.91 2.25 12.88
N ILE A 455 -4.80 2.96 12.73
CA ILE A 455 -4.41 4.07 13.59
C ILE A 455 -4.12 5.29 12.71
N ASN A 456 -4.67 6.44 13.09
CA ASN A 456 -4.39 7.72 12.44
C ASN A 456 -4.58 7.71 10.90
N SER A 457 -5.55 6.96 10.40
CA SER A 457 -5.68 6.65 8.97
C SER A 457 -6.96 7.22 8.34
N THR A 458 -6.92 7.49 7.05
CA THR A 458 -8.06 7.98 6.26
C THR A 458 -8.54 6.89 5.32
N VAL A 459 -9.84 6.59 5.36
CA VAL A 459 -10.48 5.63 4.46
C VAL A 459 -11.66 6.30 3.79
N ARG A 460 -11.59 6.45 2.47
CA ARG A 460 -12.65 6.97 1.61
C ARG A 460 -13.19 5.86 0.73
N ILE A 461 -14.50 5.72 0.65
CA ILE A 461 -15.17 4.71 -0.16
C ILE A 461 -16.29 5.36 -0.97
N ASP A 462 -16.21 5.26 -2.30
CA ASP A 462 -17.23 5.72 -3.23
C ASP A 462 -18.08 4.56 -3.74
N CYS A 463 -19.25 4.37 -3.12
CA CYS A 463 -20.16 3.27 -3.39
C CYS A 463 -21.33 3.66 -4.31
N ARG A 464 -21.29 4.83 -4.96
CA ARG A 464 -22.37 5.26 -5.85
C ARG A 464 -22.59 4.31 -7.04
N GLY A 465 -21.54 3.56 -7.42
CA GLY A 465 -21.60 2.51 -8.44
C GLY A 465 -22.11 1.15 -7.93
N VAL A 466 -22.29 0.96 -6.63
CA VAL A 466 -22.77 -0.30 -6.03
C VAL A 466 -24.29 -0.34 -6.07
N ALA A 467 -24.87 -1.54 -6.24
CA ALA A 467 -26.32 -1.73 -6.22
C ALA A 467 -26.82 -1.96 -4.78
N GLY A 468 -27.85 -1.21 -4.37
CA GLY A 468 -28.47 -1.35 -3.06
C GLY A 468 -27.59 -0.84 -1.91
N ASP A 469 -27.95 -1.28 -0.71
CA ASP A 469 -27.27 -0.93 0.53
C ASP A 469 -25.94 -1.68 0.69
N PHE A 470 -25.03 -1.14 1.50
CA PHE A 470 -23.72 -1.74 1.70
C PHE A 470 -23.22 -1.59 3.14
N GLY A 471 -22.48 -2.60 3.60
CA GLY A 471 -21.81 -2.59 4.90
C GLY A 471 -20.30 -2.39 4.74
N VAL A 472 -19.70 -1.76 5.73
CA VAL A 472 -18.25 -1.52 5.85
C VAL A 472 -17.79 -1.94 7.24
N LEU A 473 -16.52 -2.36 7.37
CA LEU A 473 -15.88 -2.66 8.67
C LEU A 473 -16.53 -3.83 9.44
N ALA A 474 -16.91 -4.89 8.73
CA ALA A 474 -17.55 -6.06 9.31
C ALA A 474 -16.54 -7.21 9.48
N PRO A 475 -16.40 -7.79 10.68
CA PRO A 475 -15.50 -8.94 10.87
C PRO A 475 -16.15 -10.21 10.31
N SER A 476 -15.42 -10.91 9.45
CA SER A 476 -15.84 -12.15 8.78
C SER A 476 -15.84 -13.39 9.69
N SER A 477 -15.19 -13.33 10.87
CA SER A 477 -14.89 -14.52 11.69
C SER A 477 -14.57 -14.23 13.17
N GLY A 478 -15.36 -13.38 13.85
CA GLY A 478 -15.17 -13.08 15.28
C GLY A 478 -13.95 -12.19 15.63
N GLY A 479 -13.30 -11.63 14.61
CA GLY A 479 -12.30 -10.57 14.75
C GLY A 479 -12.88 -9.28 15.32
N ARG A 480 -12.03 -8.45 15.93
CA ARG A 480 -12.42 -7.17 16.53
C ARG A 480 -11.55 -6.06 15.92
N LEU A 481 -12.14 -5.17 15.14
CA LEU A 481 -11.45 -4.02 14.58
C LEU A 481 -11.01 -3.08 15.71
N GLN A 482 -9.78 -2.57 15.64
CA GLN A 482 -9.32 -1.46 16.49
C GLN A 482 -9.00 -0.24 15.61
N ALA A 483 -9.99 0.63 15.39
CA ALA A 483 -9.83 1.87 14.63
C ALA A 483 -9.70 3.07 15.58
N TRP A 484 -8.57 3.75 15.51
CA TRP A 484 -8.07 4.71 16.50
C TRP A 484 -7.66 5.99 15.78
N ASN A 485 -8.25 7.15 16.11
CA ASN A 485 -7.90 8.43 15.46
C ASN A 485 -8.11 8.45 13.93
N CYS A 486 -9.18 7.82 13.43
CA CYS A 486 -9.38 7.60 12.00
C CYS A 486 -10.47 8.50 11.38
N ARG A 487 -10.36 8.75 10.07
CA ARG A 487 -11.40 9.40 9.25
C ARG A 487 -11.98 8.40 8.29
N PHE A 488 -13.31 8.26 8.32
CA PHE A 488 -14.06 7.44 7.37
C PHE A 488 -14.97 8.33 6.53
N GLU A 489 -14.86 8.22 5.21
CA GLU A 489 -15.73 8.92 4.27
C GLU A 489 -16.47 7.92 3.37
N PHE A 490 -17.78 8.07 3.28
CA PHE A 490 -18.65 7.25 2.45
C PHE A 490 -19.42 8.14 1.47
N GLU A 491 -19.25 7.90 0.18
CA GLU A 491 -20.09 8.49 -0.87
C GLU A 491 -21.12 7.45 -1.30
N SER A 492 -22.40 7.80 -1.22
CA SER A 492 -23.53 6.92 -1.54
C SER A 492 -24.61 7.69 -2.30
N ARG A 493 -25.52 6.98 -2.96
CA ARG A 493 -26.71 7.57 -3.60
C ARG A 493 -27.79 7.85 -2.53
N PRO A 494 -28.71 8.80 -2.74
CA PRO A 494 -29.75 9.12 -1.76
C PRO A 494 -30.64 7.95 -1.34
N ASP A 495 -30.79 6.94 -2.20
CA ASP A 495 -31.57 5.72 -1.98
C ASP A 495 -30.80 4.60 -1.29
N GLN A 496 -29.49 4.76 -1.07
CA GLN A 496 -28.65 3.74 -0.45
C GLN A 496 -28.53 3.95 1.06
N ARG A 497 -28.30 2.84 1.76
CA ARG A 497 -27.91 2.82 3.17
C ARG A 497 -26.49 2.30 3.35
N VAL A 498 -25.72 2.97 4.20
CA VAL A 498 -24.37 2.58 4.63
C VAL A 498 -24.42 2.03 6.04
N TRP A 499 -23.91 0.82 6.27
CA TRP A 499 -23.75 0.28 7.62
C TRP A 499 -22.30 0.22 8.04
N ILE A 500 -22.01 0.67 9.26
CA ILE A 500 -20.70 0.44 9.89
C ILE A 500 -20.84 -0.72 10.87
N GLY A 501 -20.24 -1.87 10.54
CA GLY A 501 -20.34 -3.12 11.30
C GLY A 501 -21.11 -4.23 10.56
N GLY A 502 -21.04 -5.46 11.10
CA GLY A 502 -21.62 -6.65 10.46
C GLY A 502 -23.16 -6.69 10.44
N TRP A 503 -23.70 -7.38 9.44
CA TRP A 503 -25.10 -7.77 9.37
C TRP A 503 -25.42 -8.84 10.43
N GLY A 504 -26.27 -8.50 11.40
CA GLY A 504 -26.73 -9.42 12.45
C GLY A 504 -25.80 -9.55 13.66
N ALA A 505 -26.39 -9.53 14.85
CA ALA A 505 -25.72 -10.03 16.05
C ALA A 505 -25.44 -11.54 15.87
N PRO A 506 -24.26 -12.08 16.26
CA PRO A 506 -23.25 -11.51 17.16
C PRO A 506 -21.99 -10.92 16.48
N ASN A 507 -21.98 -10.78 15.15
CA ASN A 507 -20.73 -10.58 14.40
C ASN A 507 -20.05 -9.23 14.69
N SER A 508 -20.75 -8.19 15.13
CA SER A 508 -20.15 -6.88 15.48
C SER A 508 -19.70 -6.73 16.95
N ALA A 509 -19.83 -7.76 17.80
CA ALA A 509 -19.54 -7.65 19.23
C ALA A 509 -18.02 -7.53 19.52
N GLY A 510 -17.55 -6.32 19.80
CA GLY A 510 -16.21 -6.05 20.36
C GLY A 510 -15.26 -5.22 19.50
N SER A 511 -15.68 -4.78 18.30
CA SER A 511 -14.93 -3.77 17.52
C SER A 511 -14.91 -2.42 18.24
N VAL A 512 -13.90 -1.63 17.93
CA VAL A 512 -13.58 -0.36 18.58
C VAL A 512 -13.34 0.68 17.50
N ILE A 513 -14.17 1.71 17.49
CA ILE A 513 -13.92 2.96 16.78
C ILE A 513 -13.80 4.02 17.87
N ALA A 514 -12.61 4.59 18.03
CA ALA A 514 -12.28 5.50 19.12
C ALA A 514 -11.65 6.78 18.56
N ASN A 515 -12.12 7.93 19.04
CA ASN A 515 -11.66 9.25 18.63
C ASN A 515 -11.64 9.39 17.10
N SER A 516 -12.72 9.04 16.42
CA SER A 516 -12.77 8.97 14.96
C SER A 516 -13.97 9.74 14.41
N VAL A 517 -13.86 10.19 13.16
CA VAL A 517 -14.93 10.89 12.43
C VAL A 517 -15.46 10.01 11.32
N VAL A 518 -16.79 9.92 11.25
CA VAL A 518 -17.53 9.24 10.20
C VAL A 518 -18.32 10.26 9.39
N ILE A 519 -18.05 10.32 8.08
CA ILE A 519 -18.71 11.22 7.14
C ILE A 519 -19.46 10.38 6.12
N SER A 520 -20.78 10.51 6.08
CA SER A 520 -21.62 9.96 5.01
C SER A 520 -22.16 11.09 4.14
N ARG A 521 -22.04 10.95 2.82
CA ARG A 521 -22.60 11.86 1.83
C ARG A 521 -23.60 11.10 0.95
N GLY A 522 -24.80 11.67 0.79
CA GLY A 522 -25.88 11.10 -0.03
C GLY A 522 -26.92 10.33 0.77
N GLY A 523 -26.78 9.01 0.82
CA GLY A 523 -27.71 8.09 1.47
C GLY A 523 -27.61 8.04 2.99
N ALA A 524 -28.54 7.31 3.61
CA ALA A 524 -28.58 7.13 5.05
C ALA A 524 -27.35 6.35 5.54
N CYS A 525 -26.77 6.73 6.68
CA CYS A 525 -25.71 5.97 7.33
C CYS A 525 -26.16 5.52 8.71
N ASP A 526 -26.05 4.21 8.96
CA ASP A 526 -26.43 3.52 10.18
C ASP A 526 -25.15 2.94 10.84
N PRO A 527 -24.59 3.62 11.85
CA PRO A 527 -23.50 3.04 12.63
C PRO A 527 -24.04 1.91 13.50
N ASN A 528 -23.95 0.66 13.04
CA ASN A 528 -24.34 -0.54 13.80
C ASN A 528 -23.26 -0.95 14.82
N LEU A 529 -22.84 0.02 15.64
CA LEU A 529 -21.99 -0.24 16.80
C LEU A 529 -22.91 -0.69 17.94
N ALA A 530 -23.26 -1.98 17.96
CA ALA A 530 -23.95 -2.55 19.11
C ALA A 530 -23.16 -2.19 20.39
N PRO A 531 -23.81 -1.71 21.47
CA PRO A 531 -23.13 -1.67 22.76
C PRO A 531 -22.60 -3.08 23.03
N PRO A 532 -21.37 -3.24 23.56
CA PRO A 532 -20.90 -4.57 23.89
C PRO A 532 -21.96 -5.23 24.79
N PRO A 533 -22.51 -6.41 24.44
CA PRO A 533 -23.30 -7.18 25.40
C PRO A 533 -22.44 -7.33 26.66
N PRO A 534 -23.03 -7.38 27.87
CA PRO A 534 -22.28 -7.26 29.12
C PRO A 534 -21.11 -8.22 29.04
N LEU A 535 -19.90 -7.66 28.93
CA LEU A 535 -18.69 -8.45 29.00
C LEU A 535 -18.86 -9.30 30.25
N ARG A 536 -18.88 -10.63 30.11
CA ARG A 536 -18.86 -11.52 31.28
C ARG A 536 -17.66 -11.10 32.11
N ARG A 537 -17.93 -10.33 33.16
CA ARG A 537 -16.89 -9.69 33.98
C ARG A 537 -16.06 -10.80 34.61
N ARG A 538 -14.73 -10.73 34.51
CA ARG A 538 -13.92 -11.27 35.61
C ARG A 538 -14.08 -10.29 36.78
N ARG A 539 -14.40 -10.84 37.95
CA ARG A 539 -14.61 -10.05 39.17
C ARG A 539 -13.30 -9.33 39.51
N GLY A 540 -13.26 -8.00 39.36
CA GLY A 540 -12.12 -7.16 39.76
C GLY A 540 -11.52 -6.26 38.68
N GLU A 541 -11.94 -6.33 37.41
CA GLU A 541 -11.44 -5.43 36.36
C GLU A 541 -12.17 -4.07 36.38
N PRO A 542 -11.45 -2.93 36.21
CA PRO A 542 -12.06 -1.60 36.14
C PRO A 542 -12.95 -1.46 34.88
N ALA A 543 -13.99 -0.62 34.97
CA ALA A 543 -14.88 -0.34 33.84
C ALA A 543 -14.10 0.36 32.72
N VAL A 544 -14.15 -0.16 31.49
CA VAL A 544 -13.60 0.56 30.32
C VAL A 544 -14.56 1.71 29.98
N PRO A 545 -14.10 2.98 29.96
CA PRO A 545 -14.97 4.12 29.70
C PRO A 545 -15.43 4.19 28.24
N LEU A 546 -16.61 4.81 28.05
CA LEU A 546 -17.29 5.06 26.78
C LEU A 546 -16.41 5.84 25.78
N ARG A 547 -16.58 5.57 24.48
CA ARG A 547 -15.70 6.01 23.40
C ARG A 547 -16.38 7.07 22.54
N ALA A 548 -15.88 8.31 22.55
CA ALA A 548 -16.45 9.41 21.78
C ALA A 548 -16.17 9.25 20.27
N ASN A 549 -17.19 9.53 19.44
CA ASN A 549 -17.14 9.55 17.97
C ASN A 549 -17.98 10.74 17.45
N ALA A 550 -17.60 11.30 16.28
CA ALA A 550 -18.38 12.33 15.60
C ALA A 550 -18.89 11.85 14.23
N TYR A 551 -20.12 12.25 13.89
CA TYR A 551 -20.87 11.74 12.75
C TYR A 551 -21.46 12.88 11.91
N TRP A 552 -21.26 12.82 10.59
CA TRP A 552 -21.88 13.70 9.59
C TRP A 552 -22.78 12.91 8.64
N GLY A 553 -23.97 13.43 8.31
CA GLY A 553 -24.91 12.78 7.39
C GLY A 553 -25.56 11.51 7.94
N VAL A 554 -25.67 11.42 9.26
CA VAL A 554 -26.21 10.27 10.03
C VAL A 554 -27.50 10.70 10.74
N THR A 555 -28.50 9.83 10.83
CA THR A 555 -29.77 10.17 11.50
C THR A 555 -29.65 10.08 13.02
N ALA A 556 -30.30 10.97 13.76
CA ALA A 556 -30.24 10.96 15.23
C ALA A 556 -30.74 9.64 15.83
N GLU A 557 -31.73 9.00 15.19
CA GLU A 557 -32.28 7.70 15.57
C GLU A 557 -31.23 6.57 15.47
N SER A 558 -30.35 6.61 14.47
CA SER A 558 -29.32 5.59 14.23
C SER A 558 -28.18 5.62 15.26
N VAL A 559 -27.96 6.75 15.96
CA VAL A 559 -26.92 6.91 16.99
C VAL A 559 -27.45 6.87 18.43
N GLN A 560 -28.77 6.65 18.65
CA GLN A 560 -29.41 6.67 19.98
C GLN A 560 -28.77 5.74 21.02
N ARG A 561 -27.98 4.75 20.59
CA ARG A 561 -27.29 3.79 21.47
C ARG A 561 -25.91 4.25 21.94
N ASP A 562 -25.38 5.34 21.41
CA ASP A 562 -24.14 5.98 21.84
C ASP A 562 -24.46 7.38 22.44
N PRO A 563 -24.64 7.49 23.76
CA PRO A 563 -25.04 8.74 24.41
C PRO A 563 -23.95 9.84 24.37
N ARG A 564 -22.76 9.56 23.80
CA ARG A 564 -21.65 10.52 23.63
C ARG A 564 -21.34 10.82 22.15
N ALA A 565 -22.13 10.28 21.21
CA ALA A 565 -21.98 10.58 19.80
C ALA A 565 -22.28 12.06 19.51
N VAL A 566 -21.37 12.71 18.78
CA VAL A 566 -21.59 14.09 18.31
C VAL A 566 -22.15 14.04 16.90
N LEU A 567 -23.39 14.52 16.73
CA LEU A 567 -23.98 14.75 15.40
C LEU A 567 -23.57 16.13 14.90
N LEU A 568 -22.92 16.16 13.75
CA LEU A 568 -22.53 17.38 13.08
C LEU A 568 -23.73 17.91 12.27
N GLY A 569 -24.13 19.17 12.56
CA GLY A 569 -25.19 19.86 11.83
C GLY A 569 -24.74 20.32 10.44
N SER A 570 -25.63 20.86 9.60
CA SER A 570 -25.41 21.20 8.17
C SER A 570 -24.34 22.27 7.85
N ALA A 571 -23.48 22.65 8.80
CA ALA A 571 -22.39 23.58 8.57
C ALA A 571 -21.21 22.85 7.91
N GLU A 572 -20.82 23.28 6.71
CA GLU A 572 -19.65 22.76 6.01
C GLU A 572 -18.48 22.56 6.98
N VAL A 573 -17.93 21.33 7.02
CA VAL A 573 -16.62 21.10 7.62
C VAL A 573 -15.64 21.93 6.79
N SER A 574 -15.29 23.12 7.29
CA SER A 574 -14.46 24.06 6.55
C SER A 574 -13.15 23.39 6.18
N GLU A 575 -12.72 23.53 4.92
CA GLU A 575 -11.43 23.02 4.43
C GLU A 575 -10.20 23.74 5.04
N GLY A 576 -10.38 24.53 6.11
CA GLY A 576 -9.31 25.24 6.81
C GLY A 576 -8.83 24.50 8.07
N GLU A 577 -7.58 24.71 8.45
CA GLU A 577 -7.00 24.22 9.71
C GLU A 577 -7.86 24.67 10.90
N PRO A 578 -8.49 23.77 11.66
CA PRO A 578 -9.06 24.13 12.94
C PRO A 578 -7.93 24.26 13.95
N ALA A 579 -7.88 25.42 14.61
CA ALA A 579 -7.09 25.59 15.82
C ALA A 579 -7.76 24.85 16.98
N CYS A 580 -6.97 24.22 17.85
CA CYS A 580 -7.45 23.64 19.10
C CYS A 580 -8.20 24.70 19.92
N LEU A 581 -9.48 24.48 20.21
CA LEU A 581 -10.34 25.47 20.86
C LEU A 581 -10.40 25.36 22.40
N SER A 582 -9.87 24.30 23.02
CA SER A 582 -9.82 24.12 24.48
C SER A 582 -8.71 23.15 24.93
N GLU A 583 -8.31 23.20 26.21
CA GLU A 583 -7.40 22.19 26.80
C GLU A 583 -8.02 20.78 26.83
N LEU A 584 -9.34 20.64 26.71
CA LEU A 584 -10.06 19.35 26.66
C LEU A 584 -10.05 18.73 25.26
N ALA A 585 -10.10 19.58 24.22
CA ALA A 585 -9.70 19.17 22.89
C ALA A 585 -8.24 18.69 22.94
N CYS A 586 -7.39 19.38 23.73
CA CYS A 586 -5.97 19.05 23.94
C CYS A 586 -5.68 17.97 24.95
N ALA A 587 -6.68 17.48 25.67
CA ALA A 587 -6.48 16.49 26.69
C ALA A 587 -6.17 15.20 25.95
N MET A 588 -4.99 14.64 26.21
CA MET A 588 -4.63 13.33 25.71
C MET A 588 -5.62 12.31 26.27
N TRP A 589 -6.69 12.01 25.53
CA TRP A 589 -7.57 10.91 25.88
C TRP A 589 -6.76 9.62 25.75
N GLU A 590 -6.72 8.83 26.82
CA GLU A 590 -6.09 7.51 26.80
C GLU A 590 -6.81 6.65 25.76
N MET A 591 -6.15 6.37 24.64
CA MET A 591 -6.60 5.34 23.70
C MET A 591 -6.61 3.99 24.44
N PRO A 592 -7.38 2.98 23.99
CA PRO A 592 -7.46 1.69 24.68
C PRO A 592 -6.09 1.16 25.10
N GLY A 593 -5.88 0.98 26.41
CA GLY A 593 -4.60 0.56 26.97
C GLY A 593 -3.66 1.68 27.43
N GLY A 594 -4.14 2.93 27.58
CA GLY A 594 -3.31 4.06 28.06
C GLY A 594 -2.40 4.64 26.98
N VAL A 595 -2.75 4.45 25.70
CA VAL A 595 -1.88 4.81 24.57
C VAL A 595 -2.15 6.25 24.14
N HIS A 596 -1.09 7.05 23.95
CA HIS A 596 -1.19 8.44 23.49
C HIS A 596 -0.53 8.58 22.12
N PRO A 597 -1.29 8.77 21.03
CA PRO A 597 -0.70 9.21 19.76
C PRO A 597 -0.35 10.71 19.90
N GLY A 598 0.92 11.13 19.79
CA GLY A 598 1.29 12.57 19.58
C GLY A 598 1.27 12.96 18.09
N TYR A 599 1.73 14.17 17.64
CA TYR A 599 2.49 14.68 16.39
C TYR A 599 2.03 15.11 14.89
N ASP A 600 2.34 16.26 14.27
CA ASP A 600 1.61 16.80 13.04
C ASP A 600 1.93 16.26 11.59
N GLN A 601 1.78 17.11 10.56
CA GLN A 601 1.85 16.80 9.10
C GLN A 601 3.20 16.23 8.58
N ARG A 602 4.14 15.87 9.47
CA ARG A 602 5.44 15.25 9.14
C ARG A 602 5.70 13.93 9.90
N GLY A 603 4.72 13.43 10.65
CA GLY A 603 4.77 12.22 11.47
C GLY A 603 3.73 12.28 12.58
N LEU A 604 3.15 11.13 12.98
CA LEU A 604 1.79 10.87 13.57
C LEU A 604 1.23 11.90 14.55
N VAL A 605 -0.07 12.34 14.55
CA VAL A 605 -0.67 13.48 15.39
C VAL A 605 -1.64 13.05 16.46
N ALA A 606 -1.52 13.65 17.66
CA ALA A 606 -2.61 13.71 18.65
C ALA A 606 -3.82 14.44 18.05
N TRP A 607 -3.58 15.19 16.98
CA TRP A 607 -4.43 16.16 16.34
C TRP A 607 -4.46 15.98 14.84
N ARG A 608 -5.30 15.05 14.41
CA ARG A 608 -5.85 15.24 13.08
C ARG A 608 -6.76 16.45 13.15
N ASN A 609 -6.32 17.52 12.51
CA ASN A 609 -7.10 18.73 12.25
C ASN A 609 -8.44 18.42 11.57
N ASP A 610 -8.64 17.21 11.07
CA ASP A 610 -9.89 16.76 10.48
C ASP A 610 -10.60 15.61 11.23
N VAL A 611 -10.05 15.15 12.37
CA VAL A 611 -10.60 14.05 13.19
C VAL A 611 -10.70 14.39 14.68
N GLY A 612 -10.27 15.58 15.11
CA GLY A 612 -10.32 16.00 16.52
C GLY A 612 -11.73 15.90 17.12
N PRO A 613 -11.84 15.73 18.46
CA PRO A 613 -13.12 15.69 19.13
C PRO A 613 -13.85 16.99 18.81
N ILE A 614 -14.94 16.87 18.06
CA ILE A 614 -15.89 17.96 17.89
C ILE A 614 -16.66 18.00 19.20
N GLU A 615 -16.04 18.48 20.26
CA GLU A 615 -16.84 19.16 21.24
C GLU A 615 -17.50 20.29 20.48
N ARG A 616 -18.83 20.39 20.58
CA ARG A 616 -19.49 21.64 20.24
C ARG A 616 -18.65 22.71 20.93
N PRO A 617 -18.04 23.67 20.20
CA PRO A 617 -17.35 24.78 20.87
C PRO A 617 -18.28 25.26 21.97
N TRP A 618 -17.78 25.51 23.17
CA TRP A 618 -18.64 25.93 24.28
C TRP A 618 -19.41 27.16 23.81
N CYS A 619 -20.70 26.98 23.51
CA CYS A 619 -21.51 28.01 22.90
C CYS A 619 -22.01 28.91 24.01
N ALA A 620 -22.04 30.21 23.76
CA ALA A 620 -22.43 31.17 24.77
C ALA A 620 -23.92 31.08 25.15
N ASN A 621 -24.70 30.24 24.45
CA ASN A 621 -26.11 29.96 24.70
C ASN A 621 -26.32 29.08 25.95
N CYS A 622 -25.94 29.61 27.11
CA CYS A 622 -26.02 28.93 28.39
C CYS A 622 -27.46 28.62 28.79
N ASP A 623 -28.41 29.48 28.40
CA ASP A 623 -29.83 29.35 28.76
C ASP A 623 -30.64 28.49 27.79
N GLY A 624 -30.03 28.07 26.67
CA GLY A 624 -30.64 27.20 25.66
C GLY A 624 -31.73 27.89 24.83
N SER A 625 -31.72 29.22 24.77
CA SER A 625 -32.69 29.99 24.00
C SER A 625 -32.61 29.66 22.49
N THR A 626 -33.78 29.64 21.85
CA THR A 626 -33.92 29.31 20.41
C THR A 626 -34.56 30.45 19.62
N VAL A 627 -34.93 31.55 20.30
CA VAL A 627 -35.63 32.70 19.73
C VAL A 627 -34.62 33.79 19.40
N ASN A 628 -34.66 34.38 18.19
CA ASN A 628 -33.74 35.45 17.82
C ASN A 628 -34.03 36.76 18.60
N PRO A 629 -32.99 37.45 19.11
CA PRO A 629 -31.58 37.06 19.09
C PRO A 629 -31.29 35.88 20.04
N VAL A 630 -30.64 34.84 19.51
CA VAL A 630 -30.34 33.57 20.22
C VAL A 630 -29.32 33.74 21.35
N LEU A 631 -28.60 34.86 21.42
CA LEU A 631 -27.75 35.20 22.55
C LEU A 631 -28.26 36.50 23.16
N THR A 632 -28.57 36.46 24.46
CA THR A 632 -29.14 37.58 25.19
C THR A 632 -28.38 37.81 26.51
N ALA A 633 -28.78 38.83 27.27
CA ALA A 633 -28.25 39.03 28.61
C ALA A 633 -28.55 37.86 29.56
N ALA A 634 -29.56 37.03 29.26
CA ALA A 634 -29.91 35.88 30.09
C ALA A 634 -28.84 34.76 30.03
N ASP A 635 -28.13 34.64 28.92
CA ASP A 635 -26.97 33.74 28.78
C ASP A 635 -25.80 34.15 29.68
N PHE A 636 -25.50 35.45 29.76
CA PHE A 636 -24.51 35.99 30.69
C PHE A 636 -24.90 35.72 32.14
N GLN A 637 -26.18 35.89 32.48
CA GLN A 637 -26.69 35.62 33.82
C GLN A 637 -26.63 34.13 34.17
N CYS A 638 -26.98 33.26 33.24
CA CYS A 638 -26.85 31.81 33.37
C CYS A 638 -25.39 31.40 33.61
N PHE A 639 -24.47 31.94 32.82
CA PHE A 639 -23.04 31.65 32.97
C PHE A 639 -22.49 32.15 34.31
N LEU A 640 -22.80 33.39 34.70
CA LEU A 640 -22.39 33.95 35.99
C LEU A 640 -22.91 33.14 37.18
N ALA A 641 -24.15 32.66 37.12
CA ALA A 641 -24.73 31.83 38.16
C ALA A 641 -24.00 30.48 38.29
N LYS A 642 -23.70 29.82 37.16
CA LYS A 642 -22.94 28.58 37.12
C LYS A 642 -21.49 28.78 37.56
N PHE A 643 -20.85 29.86 37.11
CA PHE A 643 -19.47 30.21 37.46
C PHE A 643 -19.32 30.48 38.96
N ALA A 644 -20.24 31.23 39.56
CA ALA A 644 -20.25 31.49 41.01
C ALA A 644 -20.56 30.23 41.85
N ALA A 645 -21.30 29.27 41.28
CA ALA A 645 -21.61 27.99 41.93
C ALA A 645 -20.49 26.94 41.81
N GLY A 646 -19.42 27.22 41.05
CA GLY A 646 -18.39 26.21 40.75
C GLY A 646 -18.87 25.09 39.84
N ASP A 647 -19.93 25.32 39.05
CA ASP A 647 -20.54 24.32 38.19
C ASP A 647 -19.61 23.99 37.01
N PRO A 648 -19.24 22.71 36.78
CA PRO A 648 -18.44 22.31 35.61
C PRO A 648 -19.03 22.76 34.28
N GLY A 649 -20.34 22.98 34.22
CA GLY A 649 -21.05 23.56 33.10
C GLY A 649 -20.74 25.03 32.80
N ALA A 650 -19.86 25.70 33.57
CA ALA A 650 -19.25 27.01 33.27
C ALA A 650 -17.75 26.93 32.89
N ASN A 651 -17.20 25.72 32.78
CA ASN A 651 -15.81 25.49 32.38
C ASN A 651 -15.68 25.61 30.86
N CYS A 652 -15.63 26.85 30.37
CA CYS A 652 -15.54 27.17 28.94
C CYS A 652 -14.14 26.87 28.39
N ASP A 653 -13.09 27.09 29.19
CA ASP A 653 -11.70 26.95 28.75
C ASP A 653 -11.18 25.50 28.83
N GLY A 654 -11.91 24.63 29.56
CA GLY A 654 -11.62 23.21 29.72
C GLY A 654 -10.62 22.91 30.84
N SER A 655 -10.38 23.84 31.76
CA SER A 655 -9.47 23.69 32.91
C SER A 655 -9.77 22.43 33.73
N THR A 656 -8.73 21.66 34.09
CA THR A 656 -8.87 20.46 34.94
C THR A 656 -8.20 20.61 36.32
N GLY A 657 -7.64 21.79 36.60
CA GLY A 657 -6.96 22.10 37.85
C GLY A 657 -7.92 22.35 39.03
N SER A 658 -7.36 22.59 40.21
CA SER A 658 -8.11 23.16 41.34
C SER A 658 -7.60 24.58 41.59
N PRO A 659 -8.45 25.62 41.45
CA PRO A 659 -9.89 25.56 41.18
C PRO A 659 -10.23 25.13 39.75
N LEU A 660 -11.38 24.44 39.62
CA LEU A 660 -11.89 23.93 38.33
C LEU A 660 -12.30 25.06 37.37
N LEU A 661 -12.74 26.19 37.91
CA LEU A 661 -13.11 27.38 37.16
C LEU A 661 -12.12 28.51 37.45
N THR A 662 -11.63 29.16 36.40
CA THR A 662 -10.64 30.24 36.48
C THR A 662 -11.14 31.50 35.76
N ALA A 663 -10.38 32.59 35.85
CA ALA A 663 -10.70 33.80 35.09
C ALA A 663 -10.63 33.59 33.56
N ALA A 664 -9.95 32.54 33.09
CA ALA A 664 -9.86 32.22 31.67
C ALA A 664 -11.19 31.68 31.10
N ASP A 665 -12.02 31.01 31.90
CA ASP A 665 -13.39 30.63 31.53
C ASP A 665 -14.27 31.84 31.20
N PHE A 666 -14.16 32.89 32.01
CA PHE A 666 -14.89 34.14 31.79
C PHE A 666 -14.47 34.81 30.49
N THR A 667 -13.17 34.77 30.19
CA THR A 667 -12.60 35.30 28.94
C THR A 667 -13.06 34.46 27.74
N CYS A 668 -13.08 33.14 27.88
CA CYS A 668 -13.59 32.20 26.88
C CYS A 668 -15.08 32.46 26.59
N PHE A 669 -15.92 32.61 27.62
CA PHE A 669 -17.33 32.92 27.49
C PHE A 669 -17.58 34.20 26.69
N GLN A 670 -16.87 35.28 27.03
CA GLN A 670 -17.02 36.57 26.34
C GLN A 670 -16.65 36.47 24.86
N GLN A 671 -15.57 35.75 24.53
CA GLN A 671 -15.15 35.56 23.15
C GLN A 671 -16.18 34.75 22.37
N ALA A 672 -16.75 33.69 22.96
CA ALA A 672 -17.82 32.90 22.35
C ALA A 672 -19.10 33.72 22.14
N PHE A 673 -19.47 34.57 23.11
CA PHE A 673 -20.65 35.42 23.06
C PHE A 673 -20.56 36.47 21.95
N VAL A 674 -19.41 37.15 21.84
CA VAL A 674 -19.17 38.16 20.79
C VAL A 674 -19.12 37.54 19.39
N ARG A 675 -18.63 36.30 19.27
CA ARG A 675 -18.59 35.55 18.00
C ARG A 675 -19.93 34.97 17.59
N GLY A 676 -20.96 35.06 18.43
CA GLY A 676 -22.29 34.51 18.10
C GLY A 676 -22.36 32.99 18.12
N CYS A 677 -21.50 32.31 18.91
CA CYS A 677 -21.45 30.85 19.00
C CYS A 677 -22.70 30.30 19.72
N ARG A 678 -23.52 29.48 19.05
CA ARG A 678 -24.87 29.07 19.47
C ARG A 678 -24.99 27.63 19.92
#